data_AF-A0A514YRH0-F1
#
_entry.id   AF-A0A514YRH0-F1
#
_cell.length_a   1.000
_cell.length_b   1.000
_cell.length_c   1.000
_cell.angle_alpha   90.00
_cell.angle_beta   90.00
_cell.angle_gamma   90.00
#
_symmetry.space_group_name_H-M   'P 1'
#
loop_
_entity.id
_entity.type
_entity.pdbx_description
1 polymer ?
#
loop_
_entity_poly.entity_id
_entity_poly.type
_entity_poly.pdbx_seq_one_letter_code
_entity_poly.pdbx_strand_id
1 'polypeptide(L)'
;MNTLGRRPCLTGSLTTGVDTLVGGASNDKFNASVTDGATPTQTLGGLDSIDGGAGIDTLNVNFGDAAATLPTTATIKNVEVLNVTSNVSANIDVSNIAGLDTVKVANASTAGASIIVGGKIDSVTGGGAATVSGDALTSVTATKTGAVIVNNTVVGSGTAGTSLTAVTLDGVIGATAALNGNGINTVTIQNQSAALATTVTNAVGTALTVNASGVGYSAAGVAVPGVTVAAGAAATAITVNATGAKSNLTVSGALVTNVNITGTADLTLAPVATATTINGSAAAGSLTLGTLAAGTTSVKTGAGTDSFTLAALAKATVDTGAGNDSVTLTSVLAAGSTVALGLGDDKLLSTTTGSVAASTATAVTVIDAGAGFDTVSASLINATNAKQFVNFEALDLSVASNLDVALVTGSTISALTLSGGVGGATATNIAAGVGLSIAGNNTGVTTVAVKDAATTAADTFGITFNGVAAAGATALAKTAIAGGNVVVNSVETVNIVSGGTGFVANGLTLADTNLKALTVTGAQDLTLGFAATTGTVSAGNGGVASIDGSAATGKLSITLTNVTGATAGLTVKGGAADDTITTGVAATTLTGGAGKDTFVVSAAKGGVVTTITDFTAGDNIITGAATGAVTKITLDSSVTNLNEALLLATADAGANWFQYGSDTYVVAADGTVGVGADDVVVKISGLVDLGTAAITAAGLHLAA
;
A
#
# COMPACT_ATOMS: atom_id res chain seq x y z
N MET A 1 73.88 -26.24 22.09
CA MET A 1 72.86 -27.24 21.69
C MET A 1 71.51 -26.56 21.82
N ASN A 2 70.95 -26.17 20.69
CA ASN A 2 69.73 -25.38 20.56
C ASN A 2 68.70 -26.23 19.83
N THR A 3 67.73 -26.78 20.54
CA THR A 3 66.49 -27.37 19.97
C THR A 3 65.35 -27.19 20.98
N LEU A 4 65.01 -25.93 21.28
CA LEU A 4 63.67 -25.59 21.76
C LEU A 4 62.70 -25.73 20.57
N GLY A 5 62.38 -26.97 20.23
CA GLY A 5 61.30 -27.26 19.30
C GLY A 5 60.00 -26.86 19.96
N ARG A 6 59.34 -25.82 19.43
CA ARG A 6 57.90 -25.61 19.69
C ARG A 6 57.22 -26.95 19.42
N ARG A 7 56.63 -27.57 20.45
CA ARG A 7 55.79 -28.75 20.26
C ARG A 7 54.68 -28.34 19.28
N PRO A 8 54.51 -29.06 18.15
CA PRO A 8 53.44 -28.75 17.21
C PRO A 8 52.09 -28.89 17.91
N CYS A 9 51.09 -28.15 17.40
CA CYS A 9 49.69 -28.25 17.84
C CYS A 9 49.28 -29.72 18.03
N LEU A 10 48.86 -30.07 19.24
CA LEU A 10 48.32 -31.38 19.58
C LEU A 10 46.86 -31.44 19.14
N THR A 11 46.50 -32.47 18.38
CA THR A 11 45.10 -32.88 18.17
C THR A 11 44.90 -34.25 18.79
N GLY A 12 44.42 -34.29 20.03
CA GLY A 12 44.16 -35.50 20.80
C GLY A 12 42.71 -35.96 20.66
N SER A 13 42.46 -37.27 20.64
CA SER A 13 41.12 -37.85 20.73
C SER A 13 40.99 -38.64 22.03
N LEU A 14 39.88 -38.46 22.72
CA LEU A 14 39.54 -39.24 23.91
C LEU A 14 39.09 -40.65 23.51
N THR A 15 39.26 -41.60 24.42
CA THR A 15 38.86 -42.99 24.30
C THR A 15 37.70 -43.29 25.27
N THR A 16 37.13 -44.49 25.26
CA THR A 16 36.17 -44.87 26.32
C THR A 16 36.83 -45.18 27.67
N GLY A 17 38.16 -45.12 27.73
CA GLY A 17 38.94 -45.37 28.93
C GLY A 17 39.00 -44.15 29.85
N VAL A 18 39.95 -44.18 30.79
CA VAL A 18 40.34 -42.98 31.55
C VAL A 18 41.47 -42.30 30.79
N ASP A 19 41.22 -41.09 30.30
CA ASP A 19 42.19 -40.32 29.54
C ASP A 19 42.88 -39.26 30.42
N THR A 20 44.16 -39.03 30.16
CA THR A 20 44.93 -37.91 30.74
C THR A 20 45.69 -37.22 29.63
N LEU A 21 45.13 -36.12 29.13
CA LEU A 21 45.63 -35.38 27.98
C LEU A 21 46.17 -34.02 28.44
N VAL A 22 47.42 -33.72 28.08
CA VAL A 22 48.09 -32.46 28.41
C VAL A 22 48.62 -31.84 27.11
N GLY A 23 48.17 -30.63 26.82
CA GLY A 23 48.60 -29.81 25.71
C GLY A 23 49.98 -29.20 25.92
N GLY A 24 50.44 -28.49 24.89
CA GLY A 24 51.71 -27.80 24.80
C GLY A 24 51.57 -26.30 25.02
N ALA A 25 52.31 -25.54 24.22
CA ALA A 25 52.31 -24.07 24.23
C ALA A 25 51.68 -23.48 22.94
N SER A 26 50.95 -24.31 22.21
CA SER A 26 50.29 -23.99 20.94
C SER A 26 48.78 -24.08 21.14
N ASN A 27 47.97 -23.61 20.20
CA ASN A 27 46.52 -23.78 20.26
C ASN A 27 46.15 -25.24 19.98
N ASP A 28 45.87 -26.02 21.00
CA ASP A 28 45.65 -27.46 20.93
C ASP A 28 44.15 -27.81 20.82
N LYS A 29 43.86 -29.02 20.35
CA LYS A 29 42.50 -29.54 20.16
C LYS A 29 42.33 -30.90 20.81
N PHE A 30 41.26 -31.06 21.56
CA PHE A 30 40.85 -32.31 22.19
C PHE A 30 39.47 -32.69 21.65
N ASN A 31 39.32 -33.92 21.17
CA ASN A 31 38.07 -34.39 20.58
C ASN A 31 37.50 -35.54 21.40
N ALA A 32 36.31 -35.33 21.96
CA ALA A 32 35.48 -36.35 22.56
C ALA A 32 34.30 -36.66 21.64
N SER A 33 34.22 -37.89 21.14
CA SER A 33 33.14 -38.36 20.27
C SER A 33 32.32 -39.44 20.95
N VAL A 34 31.22 -39.84 20.30
CA VAL A 34 30.61 -41.14 20.58
C VAL A 34 31.42 -42.25 19.91
N THR A 35 31.39 -43.46 20.49
CA THR A 35 31.87 -44.67 19.81
C THR A 35 30.94 -45.10 18.68
N ASP A 36 31.53 -45.71 17.66
CA ASP A 36 30.78 -46.42 16.62
C ASP A 36 30.18 -47.71 17.18
N GLY A 37 28.89 -47.98 16.93
CA GLY A 37 28.24 -49.24 17.33
C GLY A 37 26.74 -49.11 17.60
N ALA A 38 26.08 -50.24 17.91
CA ALA A 38 24.64 -50.29 18.20
C ALA A 38 24.22 -49.53 19.47
N THR A 39 25.16 -49.29 20.38
CA THR A 39 24.97 -48.50 21.61
C THR A 39 26.12 -47.49 21.72
N PRO A 40 25.99 -46.31 21.10
CA PRO A 40 27.04 -45.30 21.12
C PRO A 40 27.37 -44.88 22.56
N THR A 41 28.65 -44.85 22.91
CA THR A 41 29.13 -44.48 24.26
C THR A 41 30.00 -43.25 24.17
N GLN A 42 29.83 -42.28 25.08
CA GLN A 42 30.69 -41.09 25.10
C GLN A 42 32.12 -41.44 25.49
N THR A 43 33.09 -40.85 24.79
CA THR A 43 34.51 -40.94 25.15
C THR A 43 34.93 -39.93 26.22
N LEU A 44 34.12 -38.90 26.53
CA LEU A 44 34.38 -38.05 27.70
C LEU A 44 33.69 -38.64 28.93
N GLY A 45 34.47 -39.30 29.77
CA GLY A 45 34.08 -39.87 31.04
C GLY A 45 34.40 -38.96 32.24
N GLY A 46 33.80 -39.29 33.39
CA GLY A 46 33.97 -38.50 34.62
C GLY A 46 35.32 -38.65 35.33
N LEU A 47 36.21 -39.51 34.85
CA LEU A 47 37.56 -39.67 35.39
C LEU A 47 38.63 -39.01 34.49
N ASP A 48 38.23 -38.44 33.36
CA ASP A 48 39.18 -37.87 32.41
C ASP A 48 39.78 -36.57 32.94
N SER A 49 41.04 -36.34 32.57
CA SER A 49 41.76 -35.11 32.84
C SER A 49 42.29 -34.49 31.55
N ILE A 50 41.88 -33.25 31.28
CA ILE A 50 42.29 -32.46 30.13
C ILE A 50 42.92 -31.16 30.66
N ASP A 51 44.15 -30.92 30.23
CA ASP A 51 44.89 -29.67 30.46
C ASP A 51 45.33 -29.12 29.11
N GLY A 52 44.80 -28.00 28.63
CA GLY A 52 45.25 -27.44 27.35
C GLY A 52 46.66 -26.85 27.39
N GLY A 53 47.18 -26.52 28.57
CA GLY A 53 48.50 -25.92 28.72
C GLY A 53 48.46 -24.41 28.46
N ALA A 54 49.29 -23.93 27.53
CA ALA A 54 49.31 -22.52 27.14
C ALA A 54 48.89 -22.39 25.68
N GLY A 55 48.06 -21.40 25.37
CA GLY A 55 47.51 -21.24 24.03
C GLY A 55 46.06 -20.82 24.11
N ILE A 56 45.34 -20.96 23.00
CA ILE A 56 43.87 -20.96 22.97
C ILE A 56 43.46 -22.38 22.59
N ASP A 57 43.09 -23.16 23.59
CA ASP A 57 42.86 -24.59 23.50
C ASP A 57 41.37 -24.90 23.35
N THR A 58 41.06 -25.92 22.56
CA THR A 58 39.68 -26.27 22.19
C THR A 58 39.33 -27.68 22.60
N LEU A 59 38.23 -27.84 23.32
CA LEU A 59 37.56 -29.12 23.54
C LEU A 59 36.32 -29.24 22.65
N ASN A 60 36.26 -30.27 21.80
CA ASN A 60 35.09 -30.62 21.00
C ASN A 60 34.43 -31.84 21.62
N VAL A 61 33.15 -31.74 21.96
CA VAL A 61 32.35 -32.84 22.52
C VAL A 61 31.15 -33.12 21.62
N ASN A 62 31.14 -34.27 20.97
CA ASN A 62 30.01 -34.72 20.18
C ASN A 62 29.27 -35.84 20.90
N PHE A 63 28.05 -35.56 21.35
CA PHE A 63 27.17 -36.53 22.01
C PHE A 63 26.36 -37.39 21.04
N GLY A 64 26.27 -37.04 19.75
CA GLY A 64 25.40 -37.73 18.80
C GLY A 64 23.98 -37.90 19.37
N ASP A 65 23.49 -39.15 19.40
CA ASP A 65 22.18 -39.49 19.98
C ASP A 65 22.24 -39.86 21.49
N ALA A 66 23.43 -39.84 22.10
CA ALA A 66 23.60 -40.11 23.53
C ALA A 66 23.16 -38.91 24.39
N ALA A 67 22.83 -39.18 25.66
CA ALA A 67 22.47 -38.12 26.60
C ALA A 67 23.56 -37.04 26.68
N ALA A 68 23.22 -35.82 26.26
CA ALA A 68 24.16 -34.72 26.18
C ALA A 68 24.31 -34.01 27.53
N THR A 69 25.12 -34.58 28.41
CA THR A 69 25.49 -34.01 29.72
C THR A 69 26.99 -34.11 29.92
N LEU A 70 27.63 -32.99 30.26
CA LEU A 70 29.06 -33.01 30.61
C LEU A 70 29.26 -33.70 31.96
N PRO A 71 30.26 -34.59 32.08
CA PRO A 71 30.53 -35.24 33.35
C PRO A 71 31.11 -34.24 34.36
N THR A 72 30.42 -34.07 35.49
CA THR A 72 30.75 -33.06 36.51
C THR A 72 32.05 -33.32 37.26
N THR A 73 32.57 -34.56 37.21
CA THR A 73 33.80 -34.98 37.89
C THR A 73 35.03 -34.99 36.98
N ALA A 74 34.87 -34.78 35.67
CA ALA A 74 36.01 -34.64 34.77
C ALA A 74 36.80 -33.37 35.12
N THR A 75 38.12 -33.44 35.04
CA THR A 75 39.00 -32.29 35.33
C THR A 75 39.40 -31.63 34.02
N ILE A 76 38.82 -30.47 33.73
CA ILE A 76 39.13 -29.68 32.53
C ILE A 76 39.70 -28.34 32.97
N LYS A 77 40.92 -28.01 32.53
CA LYS A 77 41.61 -26.75 32.84
C LYS A 77 42.41 -26.25 31.64
N ASN A 78 42.68 -24.94 31.62
CA ASN A 78 43.39 -24.26 30.52
C ASN A 78 42.77 -24.62 29.16
N VAL A 79 41.43 -24.54 29.08
CA VAL A 79 40.68 -24.72 27.84
C VAL A 79 39.80 -23.50 27.70
N GLU A 80 39.97 -22.76 26.61
CA GLU A 80 39.28 -21.50 26.37
C GLU A 80 38.04 -21.68 25.50
N VAL A 81 38.00 -22.72 24.66
CA VAL A 81 36.89 -22.98 23.73
C VAL A 81 36.28 -24.36 23.96
N LEU A 82 34.97 -24.39 24.17
CA LEU A 82 34.17 -25.62 24.21
C LEU A 82 33.15 -25.62 23.08
N ASN A 83 33.22 -26.62 22.20
CA ASN A 83 32.19 -26.89 21.19
C ASN A 83 31.43 -28.16 21.56
N VAL A 84 30.11 -28.07 21.63
CA VAL A 84 29.23 -29.21 21.91
C VAL A 84 28.28 -29.44 20.74
N THR A 85 28.16 -30.68 20.28
CA THR A 85 27.14 -31.11 19.31
C THR A 85 26.26 -32.21 19.90
N SER A 86 24.95 -32.16 19.65
CA SER A 86 23.96 -33.13 20.13
C SER A 86 22.83 -33.31 19.11
N ASN A 87 22.24 -34.51 19.04
CA ASN A 87 21.00 -34.81 18.30
C ASN A 87 19.81 -35.03 19.23
N VAL A 88 20.00 -34.85 20.54
CA VAL A 88 19.00 -34.97 21.60
C VAL A 88 18.99 -33.70 22.47
N SER A 89 18.15 -33.67 23.50
CA SER A 89 18.20 -32.60 24.50
C SER A 89 19.61 -32.47 25.11
N ALA A 90 20.15 -31.25 25.08
CA ALA A 90 21.48 -30.93 25.60
C ALA A 90 21.34 -30.23 26.96
N ASN A 91 21.97 -30.77 27.99
CA ASN A 91 22.08 -30.17 29.31
C ASN A 91 23.56 -29.97 29.66
N ILE A 92 24.08 -28.81 29.31
CA ILE A 92 25.51 -28.49 29.31
C ILE A 92 25.80 -27.53 30.46
N ASP A 93 26.30 -28.07 31.57
CA ASP A 93 26.78 -27.27 32.71
C ASP A 93 28.29 -27.13 32.64
N VAL A 94 28.77 -25.89 32.48
CA VAL A 94 30.18 -25.53 32.42
C VAL A 94 30.65 -24.79 33.66
N SER A 95 29.82 -24.73 34.72
CA SER A 95 30.13 -23.97 35.93
C SER A 95 31.41 -24.43 36.64
N ASN A 96 31.81 -25.69 36.45
CA ASN A 96 33.03 -26.27 37.02
C ASN A 96 34.26 -26.13 36.11
N ILE A 97 34.13 -25.59 34.90
CA ILE A 97 35.23 -25.45 33.95
C ILE A 97 35.71 -23.99 33.96
N ALA A 98 36.81 -23.75 34.65
CA ALA A 98 37.42 -22.42 34.72
C ALA A 98 38.18 -22.08 33.43
N GLY A 99 38.20 -20.78 33.08
CA GLY A 99 38.98 -20.27 31.94
C GLY A 99 38.28 -20.32 30.58
N LEU A 100 37.04 -20.85 30.51
CA LEU A 100 36.27 -20.82 29.26
C LEU A 100 35.93 -19.40 28.83
N ASP A 101 36.30 -19.08 27.60
CA ASP A 101 36.02 -17.82 26.93
C ASP A 101 34.90 -17.93 25.90
N THR A 102 34.70 -19.12 25.35
CA THR A 102 33.72 -19.40 24.30
C THR A 102 33.10 -20.77 24.50
N VAL A 103 31.77 -20.80 24.62
CA VAL A 103 31.00 -22.05 24.62
C VAL A 103 29.96 -22.01 23.50
N LYS A 104 29.99 -23.01 22.63
CA LYS A 104 29.09 -23.17 21.49
C LYS A 104 28.34 -24.49 21.60
N VAL A 105 27.02 -24.45 21.50
CA VAL A 105 26.17 -25.65 21.53
C VAL A 105 25.34 -25.73 20.25
N ALA A 106 25.52 -26.80 19.47
CA ALA A 106 24.69 -27.09 18.32
C ALA A 106 23.83 -28.33 18.59
N ASN A 107 22.51 -28.17 18.52
CA ASN A 107 21.53 -29.22 18.74
C ASN A 107 20.75 -29.48 17.45
N ALA A 108 20.93 -30.64 16.83
CA ALA A 108 20.21 -31.03 15.62
C ALA A 108 18.77 -31.50 15.91
N SER A 109 18.41 -31.72 17.18
CA SER A 109 17.07 -32.16 17.56
C SER A 109 16.05 -31.04 17.45
N THR A 110 15.07 -31.13 16.56
CA THR A 110 14.01 -30.10 16.46
C THR A 110 13.05 -30.10 17.65
N ALA A 111 13.07 -31.15 18.49
CA ALA A 111 12.26 -31.26 19.71
C ALA A 111 13.10 -31.13 21.00
N GLY A 112 14.37 -31.54 20.96
CA GLY A 112 15.23 -31.57 22.15
C GLY A 112 15.62 -30.17 22.62
N ALA A 113 15.40 -29.87 23.90
CA ALA A 113 15.77 -28.58 24.48
C ALA A 113 17.28 -28.48 24.71
N SER A 114 17.82 -27.27 24.67
CA SER A 114 19.20 -26.97 25.02
C SER A 114 19.22 -26.10 26.28
N ILE A 115 19.76 -26.63 27.37
CA ILE A 115 19.96 -25.93 28.65
C ILE A 115 21.47 -25.80 28.85
N ILE A 116 21.95 -24.57 28.97
CA ILE A 116 23.36 -24.24 29.13
C ILE A 116 23.54 -23.39 30.38
N VAL A 117 24.43 -23.78 31.28
CA VAL A 117 24.64 -23.14 32.59
C VAL A 117 26.11 -22.83 32.83
N GLY A 118 26.39 -21.62 33.32
CA GLY A 118 27.71 -21.17 33.77
C GLY A 118 28.54 -20.48 32.69
N GLY A 119 29.64 -19.85 33.11
CA GLY A 119 30.68 -19.31 32.23
C GLY A 119 30.21 -18.25 31.21
N LYS A 120 31.02 -18.08 30.17
CA LYS A 120 30.77 -17.18 29.03
C LYS A 120 30.25 -17.99 27.84
N ILE A 121 28.93 -18.04 27.72
CA ILE A 121 28.25 -18.77 26.63
C ILE A 121 28.12 -17.86 25.42
N ASP A 122 28.59 -18.33 24.26
CA ASP A 122 28.63 -17.56 23.02
C ASP A 122 27.39 -17.83 22.16
N SER A 123 27.09 -19.09 21.89
CA SER A 123 26.00 -19.43 20.96
C SER A 123 25.31 -20.78 21.22
N VAL A 124 24.02 -20.81 20.86
CA VAL A 124 23.17 -22.00 20.77
C VAL A 124 22.52 -22.04 19.39
N THR A 125 22.64 -23.17 18.69
CA THR A 125 22.09 -23.34 17.33
C THR A 125 21.21 -24.57 17.25
N GLY A 126 20.04 -24.45 16.59
CA GLY A 126 19.06 -25.52 16.46
C GLY A 126 18.37 -25.86 17.79
N GLY A 127 17.80 -27.05 17.90
CA GLY A 127 17.09 -27.44 19.11
C GLY A 127 15.60 -27.09 19.10
N GLY A 128 14.88 -27.67 20.04
CA GLY A 128 13.64 -27.11 20.60
C GLY A 128 13.95 -25.85 21.41
N ALA A 129 13.38 -25.70 22.61
CA ALA A 129 13.65 -24.52 23.45
C ALA A 129 15.13 -24.39 23.85
N ALA A 130 15.64 -23.16 23.94
CA ALA A 130 17.00 -22.85 24.38
C ALA A 130 16.99 -21.99 25.64
N THR A 131 17.66 -22.44 26.70
CA THR A 131 17.86 -21.72 27.96
C THR A 131 19.35 -21.56 28.23
N VAL A 132 19.84 -20.33 28.27
CA VAL A 132 21.22 -19.99 28.61
C VAL A 132 21.23 -19.23 29.93
N SER A 133 22.00 -19.69 30.92
CA SER A 133 22.09 -19.03 32.23
C SER A 133 23.54 -18.89 32.68
N GLY A 134 23.95 -17.71 33.15
CA GLY A 134 25.31 -17.48 33.62
C GLY A 134 25.50 -16.08 34.20
N ASP A 135 26.50 -15.92 35.07
CA ASP A 135 26.87 -14.64 35.67
C ASP A 135 27.95 -13.89 34.87
N ALA A 136 28.70 -14.60 34.01
CA ALA A 136 29.76 -14.09 33.17
C ALA A 136 29.36 -13.92 31.68
N LEU A 137 28.07 -14.04 31.34
CA LEU A 137 27.60 -13.86 29.96
C LEU A 137 27.90 -12.43 29.49
N THR A 138 28.51 -12.28 28.31
CA THR A 138 28.79 -10.96 27.70
C THR A 138 27.87 -10.67 26.52
N SER A 139 27.67 -11.69 25.69
CA SER A 139 26.82 -11.69 24.51
C SER A 139 26.33 -13.11 24.25
N VAL A 140 25.10 -13.29 23.77
CA VAL A 140 24.55 -14.62 23.42
C VAL A 140 23.90 -14.58 22.04
N THR A 141 24.20 -15.58 21.21
CA THR A 141 23.52 -15.78 19.92
C THR A 141 22.66 -17.04 19.95
N ALA A 142 21.37 -16.92 19.66
CA ALA A 142 20.45 -18.05 19.48
C ALA A 142 20.02 -18.12 18.00
N THR A 143 20.33 -19.24 17.35
CA THR A 143 20.09 -19.42 15.91
C THR A 143 19.17 -20.61 15.67
N LYS A 144 18.02 -20.40 15.00
CA LYS A 144 17.09 -21.47 14.62
C LYS A 144 16.65 -22.38 15.76
N THR A 145 16.58 -21.83 16.98
CA THR A 145 16.07 -22.52 18.17
C THR A 145 14.54 -22.42 18.21
N GLY A 146 13.89 -23.22 19.05
CA GLY A 146 12.56 -22.92 19.60
C GLY A 146 12.56 -21.67 20.48
N ALA A 147 11.70 -21.64 21.52
CA ALA A 147 11.63 -20.50 22.44
C ALA A 147 12.98 -20.24 23.13
N VAL A 148 13.34 -18.98 23.34
CA VAL A 148 14.65 -18.57 23.88
C VAL A 148 14.50 -17.96 25.27
N ILE A 149 15.36 -18.37 26.20
CA ILE A 149 15.52 -17.74 27.52
C ILE A 149 17.01 -17.50 27.75
N VAL A 150 17.38 -16.25 28.05
CA VAL A 150 18.75 -15.89 28.45
C VAL A 150 18.69 -15.23 29.82
N ASN A 151 19.37 -15.83 30.80
CA ASN A 151 19.41 -15.37 32.19
C ASN A 151 20.81 -14.94 32.58
N ASN A 152 21.07 -13.64 32.60
CA ASN A 152 22.23 -13.09 33.27
C ASN A 152 21.88 -12.83 34.73
N THR A 153 22.44 -13.60 35.67
CA THR A 153 22.13 -13.50 37.10
C THR A 153 23.36 -13.13 37.92
N VAL A 154 23.20 -12.29 38.94
CA VAL A 154 24.26 -12.08 39.94
C VAL A 154 24.26 -13.28 40.90
N VAL A 155 25.43 -13.90 41.07
CA VAL A 155 25.67 -15.05 41.96
C VAL A 155 25.01 -14.84 43.32
N GLY A 156 24.18 -15.81 43.73
CA GLY A 156 23.59 -15.87 45.07
C GLY A 156 22.46 -14.86 45.36
N SER A 157 22.10 -13.96 44.44
CA SER A 157 21.08 -12.92 44.71
C SER A 157 19.74 -13.12 43.98
N GLY A 158 19.70 -13.93 42.92
CA GLY A 158 18.52 -14.06 42.06
C GLY A 158 18.17 -12.80 41.26
N THR A 159 18.96 -11.73 41.35
CA THR A 159 18.79 -10.50 40.57
C THR A 159 19.49 -10.56 39.22
N ALA A 160 19.00 -9.80 38.24
CA ALA A 160 19.60 -9.70 36.92
C ALA A 160 20.98 -9.01 36.99
N GLY A 161 22.01 -9.64 36.43
CA GLY A 161 23.36 -9.11 36.37
C GLY A 161 23.59 -8.15 35.20
N THR A 162 24.78 -7.55 35.16
CA THR A 162 25.12 -6.44 34.24
C THR A 162 26.13 -6.81 33.16
N SER A 163 26.68 -8.02 33.18
CA SER A 163 27.71 -8.46 32.23
C SER A 163 27.16 -8.69 30.81
N LEU A 164 25.92 -9.14 30.67
CA LEU A 164 25.28 -9.39 29.38
C LEU A 164 24.84 -8.08 28.76
N THR A 165 25.46 -7.69 27.65
CA THR A 165 25.23 -6.40 26.98
C THR A 165 24.47 -6.54 25.66
N ALA A 166 24.63 -7.69 24.97
CA ALA A 166 24.03 -7.92 23.67
C ALA A 166 23.41 -9.32 23.54
N VAL A 167 22.29 -9.44 22.83
CA VAL A 167 21.73 -10.74 22.43
C VAL A 167 21.37 -10.70 20.95
N THR A 168 21.72 -11.76 20.22
CA THR A 168 21.34 -11.95 18.81
C THR A 168 20.36 -13.11 18.69
N LEU A 169 19.23 -12.86 18.01
CA LEU A 169 18.19 -13.81 17.68
C LEU A 169 18.14 -13.97 16.16
N ASP A 170 18.55 -15.13 15.65
CA ASP A 170 18.71 -15.40 14.22
C ASP A 170 17.76 -16.51 13.76
N GLY A 171 16.68 -16.11 13.10
CA GLY A 171 15.68 -17.03 12.55
C GLY A 171 15.09 -17.96 13.61
N VAL A 172 14.76 -17.42 14.79
CA VAL A 172 14.17 -18.17 15.90
C VAL A 172 12.82 -18.74 15.45
N ILE A 173 12.62 -20.04 15.68
CA ILE A 173 11.42 -20.79 15.28
C ILE A 173 10.35 -20.67 16.36
N GLY A 174 10.75 -20.51 17.62
CA GLY A 174 9.84 -20.29 18.74
C GLY A 174 9.16 -18.92 18.69
N ALA A 175 7.98 -18.84 19.29
CA ALA A 175 7.19 -17.61 19.32
C ALA A 175 7.66 -16.58 20.37
N THR A 176 8.58 -16.95 21.27
CA THR A 176 8.99 -16.10 22.41
C THR A 176 10.49 -16.09 22.65
N ALA A 177 10.99 -14.94 23.12
CA ALA A 177 12.33 -14.76 23.65
C ALA A 177 12.29 -13.92 24.94
N ALA A 178 12.81 -14.46 26.05
CA ALA A 178 12.93 -13.75 27.32
C ALA A 178 14.42 -13.47 27.62
N LEU A 179 14.78 -12.19 27.66
CA LEU A 179 16.17 -11.74 27.79
C LEU A 179 16.33 -11.00 29.12
N ASN A 180 16.90 -11.68 30.12
CA ASN A 180 17.00 -11.18 31.48
C ASN A 180 18.43 -10.73 31.78
N GLY A 181 18.64 -9.42 31.91
CA GLY A 181 19.96 -8.84 32.13
C GLY A 181 19.90 -7.32 32.24
N ASN A 182 20.42 -6.78 33.34
CA ASN A 182 20.50 -5.35 33.59
C ASN A 182 21.55 -4.63 32.71
N GLY A 183 22.47 -5.38 32.09
CA GLY A 183 23.46 -4.84 31.15
C GLY A 183 22.95 -4.71 29.71
N ILE A 184 21.81 -5.32 29.38
CA ILE A 184 21.35 -5.45 27.99
C ILE A 184 21.04 -4.07 27.43
N ASN A 185 21.81 -3.66 26.43
CA ASN A 185 21.64 -2.42 25.69
C ASN A 185 21.46 -2.64 24.19
N THR A 186 21.68 -3.87 23.71
CA THR A 186 21.55 -4.23 22.30
C THR A 186 20.82 -5.56 22.14
N VAL A 187 19.81 -5.58 21.27
CA VAL A 187 19.15 -6.79 20.77
C VAL A 187 19.23 -6.78 19.26
N THR A 188 19.74 -7.84 18.66
CA THR A 188 19.76 -8.02 17.21
C THR A 188 18.75 -9.11 16.83
N ILE A 189 17.86 -8.81 15.89
CA ILE A 189 16.94 -9.76 15.30
C ILE A 189 17.24 -9.81 13.80
N GLN A 190 17.48 -11.00 13.27
CA GLN A 190 17.82 -11.20 11.87
C GLN A 190 17.14 -12.45 11.32
N ASN A 191 16.87 -12.47 10.02
CA ASN A 191 16.27 -13.61 9.32
C ASN A 191 14.95 -14.11 9.93
N GLN A 192 14.23 -13.22 10.64
CA GLN A 192 13.05 -13.59 11.41
C GLN A 192 11.80 -13.55 10.52
N SER A 193 11.43 -14.71 9.97
CA SER A 193 10.30 -14.87 9.05
C SER A 193 9.01 -15.37 9.71
N ALA A 194 9.02 -15.56 11.02
CA ALA A 194 7.87 -15.95 11.84
C ALA A 194 7.70 -14.96 13.01
N ALA A 195 6.50 -14.92 13.59
CA ALA A 195 6.22 -14.11 14.77
C ALA A 195 7.17 -14.46 15.93
N LEU A 196 7.69 -13.45 16.62
CA LEU A 196 8.62 -13.58 17.75
C LEU A 196 8.38 -12.44 18.73
N ALA A 197 7.85 -12.77 19.90
CA ALA A 197 7.68 -11.84 21.02
C ALA A 197 8.93 -11.84 21.91
N THR A 198 9.73 -10.79 21.80
CA THR A 198 10.95 -10.60 22.62
C THR A 198 10.66 -9.66 23.79
N THR A 199 11.02 -10.07 25.01
CA THR A 199 10.95 -9.24 26.22
C THR A 199 12.32 -9.09 26.84
N VAL A 200 12.73 -7.84 27.10
CA VAL A 200 13.96 -7.51 27.80
C VAL A 200 13.63 -7.14 29.25
N THR A 201 14.11 -7.93 30.20
CA THR A 201 14.06 -7.58 31.63
C THR A 201 15.34 -6.85 31.99
N ASN A 202 15.28 -5.52 31.92
CA ASN A 202 16.34 -4.61 32.36
C ASN A 202 15.73 -3.49 33.21
N ALA A 203 16.12 -3.41 34.47
CA ALA A 203 15.61 -2.43 35.43
C ALA A 203 16.50 -1.18 35.57
N VAL A 204 17.64 -1.11 34.86
CA VAL A 204 18.63 -0.03 35.01
C VAL A 204 18.99 0.67 33.70
N GLY A 205 18.97 -0.04 32.57
CA GLY A 205 19.31 0.50 31.26
C GLY A 205 18.26 1.49 30.77
N THR A 206 18.70 2.70 30.42
CA THR A 206 17.84 3.78 29.95
C THR A 206 17.67 3.82 28.43
N ALA A 207 18.46 3.04 27.70
CA ALA A 207 18.39 2.96 26.24
C ALA A 207 18.52 1.50 25.77
N LEU A 208 17.77 1.15 24.73
CA LEU A 208 17.86 -0.12 24.02
C LEU A 208 18.06 0.11 22.52
N THR A 209 19.10 -0.50 21.96
CA THR A 209 19.29 -0.60 20.51
C THR A 209 18.70 -1.91 20.00
N VAL A 210 17.87 -1.83 18.97
CA VAL A 210 17.27 -2.97 18.27
C VAL A 210 17.79 -2.96 16.83
N ASN A 211 18.69 -3.89 16.50
CA ASN A 211 19.10 -4.11 15.13
C ASN A 211 18.12 -5.08 14.48
N ALA A 212 17.54 -4.70 13.35
CA ALA A 212 16.59 -5.50 12.59
C ALA A 212 17.14 -5.73 11.17
N SER A 213 17.37 -6.99 10.78
CA SER A 213 17.85 -7.32 9.43
C SER A 213 16.91 -8.30 8.72
N GLY A 214 16.10 -7.80 7.79
CA GLY A 214 15.15 -8.61 7.03
C GLY A 214 14.10 -9.30 7.91
N VAL A 215 13.54 -8.61 8.89
CA VAL A 215 12.63 -9.21 9.90
C VAL A 215 11.16 -8.96 9.57
N GLY A 216 10.27 -9.86 9.99
CA GLY A 216 8.82 -9.67 9.87
C GLY A 216 8.29 -9.83 8.44
N TYR A 217 9.01 -10.56 7.59
CA TYR A 217 8.59 -10.92 6.24
C TYR A 217 8.84 -12.41 5.96
N SER A 218 7.87 -13.04 5.29
CA SER A 218 8.03 -14.39 4.77
C SER A 218 9.00 -14.41 3.59
N ALA A 219 9.45 -15.60 3.18
CA ALA A 219 10.28 -15.77 1.98
C ALA A 219 9.59 -15.28 0.69
N ALA A 220 8.25 -15.25 0.66
CA ALA A 220 7.46 -14.69 -0.44
C ALA A 220 7.33 -13.15 -0.39
N GLY A 221 7.95 -12.49 0.61
CA GLY A 221 7.90 -11.05 0.78
C GLY A 221 6.60 -10.52 1.40
N VAL A 222 5.72 -11.40 1.90
CA VAL A 222 4.49 -11.02 2.62
C VAL A 222 4.82 -10.64 4.06
N ALA A 223 4.25 -9.53 4.55
CA ALA A 223 4.42 -9.08 5.92
C ALA A 223 3.90 -10.12 6.92
N VAL A 224 4.70 -10.40 7.95
CA VAL A 224 4.38 -11.31 9.05
C VAL A 224 4.22 -10.47 10.32
N PRO A 225 3.02 -10.36 10.88
CA PRO A 225 2.82 -9.61 12.12
C PRO A 225 3.44 -10.35 13.31
N GLY A 226 3.74 -9.60 14.38
CA GLY A 226 4.11 -10.19 15.68
C GLY A 226 5.61 -10.40 15.92
N VAL A 227 6.50 -9.81 15.12
CA VAL A 227 7.90 -9.61 15.55
C VAL A 227 7.93 -8.38 16.44
N THR A 228 8.11 -8.59 17.75
CA THR A 228 8.02 -7.53 18.76
C THR A 228 9.23 -7.51 19.70
N VAL A 229 9.65 -6.32 20.14
CA VAL A 229 10.66 -6.13 21.19
C VAL A 229 10.11 -5.20 22.27
N ALA A 230 9.88 -5.73 23.47
CA ALA A 230 9.57 -4.94 24.65
C ALA A 230 10.87 -4.59 25.40
N ALA A 231 11.15 -3.30 25.49
CA ALA A 231 12.31 -2.78 26.22
C ALA A 231 12.12 -2.91 27.74
N GLY A 232 13.24 -2.84 28.46
CA GLY A 232 13.26 -2.89 29.92
C GLY A 232 12.49 -1.76 30.59
N ALA A 233 12.11 -1.98 31.85
CA ALA A 233 11.26 -1.07 32.62
C ALA A 233 11.85 0.34 32.81
N ALA A 234 13.19 0.48 32.74
CA ALA A 234 13.88 1.77 32.85
C ALA A 234 14.16 2.46 31.52
N ALA A 235 13.86 1.83 30.38
CA ALA A 235 14.19 2.38 29.07
C ALA A 235 13.36 3.63 28.76
N THR A 236 14.04 4.75 28.54
CA THR A 236 13.44 6.01 28.08
C THR A 236 13.70 6.27 26.60
N ALA A 237 14.65 5.54 26.00
CA ALA A 237 14.96 5.60 24.58
C ALA A 237 15.04 4.22 23.93
N ILE A 238 14.56 4.13 22.70
CA ILE A 238 14.80 2.99 21.81
C ILE A 238 15.45 3.50 20.53
N THR A 239 16.50 2.83 20.06
CA THR A 239 17.07 3.04 18.73
C THR A 239 16.78 1.81 17.88
N VAL A 240 16.13 1.97 16.74
CA VAL A 240 15.90 0.90 15.76
C VAL A 240 16.83 1.10 14.57
N ASN A 241 17.65 0.10 14.27
CA ASN A 241 18.54 0.11 13.12
C ASN A 241 18.10 -0.96 12.11
N ALA A 242 17.39 -0.54 11.06
CA ALA A 242 16.82 -1.44 10.06
C ALA A 242 17.76 -1.62 8.86
N THR A 243 18.17 -2.86 8.59
CA THR A 243 19.08 -3.23 7.51
C THR A 243 18.49 -4.37 6.66
N GLY A 244 19.12 -4.65 5.52
CA GLY A 244 18.56 -5.55 4.50
C GLY A 244 17.62 -4.79 3.56
N ALA A 245 16.64 -5.50 2.99
CA ALA A 245 15.69 -4.90 2.04
C ALA A 245 14.51 -4.22 2.77
N LYS A 246 13.86 -4.94 3.69
CA LYS A 246 12.70 -4.45 4.45
C LYS A 246 12.54 -5.14 5.80
N SER A 247 11.96 -4.44 6.77
CA SER A 247 11.66 -4.94 8.12
C SER A 247 10.26 -4.51 8.57
N ASN A 248 9.55 -5.40 9.27
CA ASN A 248 8.26 -5.12 9.92
C ASN A 248 8.38 -5.48 11.40
N LEU A 249 8.37 -4.45 12.26
CA LEU A 249 8.75 -4.57 13.66
C LEU A 249 7.78 -3.79 14.55
N THR A 250 7.53 -4.29 15.75
CA THR A 250 6.92 -3.52 16.84
C THR A 250 7.92 -3.38 17.98
N VAL A 251 8.11 -2.16 18.48
CA VAL A 251 8.89 -1.91 19.70
C VAL A 251 8.02 -1.25 20.74
N SER A 252 8.33 -1.45 22.02
CA SER A 252 7.56 -0.87 23.11
C SER A 252 8.40 -0.68 24.36
N GLY A 253 7.97 0.21 25.26
CA GLY A 253 8.53 0.35 26.59
C GLY A 253 7.71 1.36 27.40
N ALA A 254 7.51 1.10 28.69
CA ALA A 254 6.57 1.88 29.51
C ALA A 254 6.99 3.34 29.73
N LEU A 255 8.28 3.66 29.63
CA LEU A 255 8.84 4.99 29.85
C LEU A 255 9.48 5.59 28.59
N VAL A 256 9.33 4.94 27.43
CA VAL A 256 10.01 5.35 26.20
C VAL A 256 9.40 6.63 25.67
N THR A 257 10.16 7.72 25.72
CA THR A 257 9.77 9.02 25.16
C THR A 257 10.46 9.31 23.84
N ASN A 258 11.61 8.68 23.58
CA ASN A 258 12.41 8.91 22.39
C ASN A 258 12.61 7.63 21.57
N VAL A 259 12.23 7.65 20.30
CA VAL A 259 12.51 6.58 19.33
C VAL A 259 13.41 7.12 18.25
N ASN A 260 14.63 6.61 18.14
CA ASN A 260 15.55 6.90 17.04
C ASN A 260 15.45 5.80 15.99
N ILE A 261 15.49 6.15 14.71
CA ILE A 261 15.42 5.19 13.60
C ILE A 261 16.57 5.48 12.65
N THR A 262 17.31 4.42 12.28
CA THR A 262 18.44 4.47 11.36
C THR A 262 18.41 3.28 10.41
N GLY A 263 19.32 3.29 9.44
CA GLY A 263 19.58 2.14 8.57
C GLY A 263 19.00 2.33 7.16
N THR A 264 19.22 1.33 6.31
CA THR A 264 18.98 1.43 4.86
C THR A 264 17.76 0.67 4.37
N ALA A 265 17.12 -0.14 5.23
CA ALA A 265 15.96 -0.94 4.84
C ALA A 265 14.67 -0.16 5.02
N ASP A 266 13.66 -0.48 4.20
CA ASP A 266 12.30 -0.02 4.45
C ASP A 266 11.83 -0.59 5.79
N LEU A 267 11.24 0.24 6.64
CA LEU A 267 10.80 -0.14 7.97
C LEU A 267 9.32 0.20 8.15
N THR A 268 8.51 -0.84 8.33
CA THR A 268 7.20 -0.70 8.97
C THR A 268 7.39 -0.81 10.48
N LEU A 269 7.11 0.26 11.22
CA LEU A 269 7.23 0.33 12.67
C LEU A 269 5.90 0.71 13.28
N ALA A 270 5.37 -0.14 14.17
CA ALA A 270 4.16 0.20 14.90
C ALA A 270 4.38 1.43 15.83
N PRO A 271 3.36 2.30 16.00
CA PRO A 271 3.46 3.46 16.89
C PRO A 271 3.82 3.06 18.33
N VAL A 272 4.77 3.78 18.93
CA VAL A 272 5.12 3.64 20.35
C VAL A 272 4.22 4.57 21.17
N ALA A 273 3.29 4.00 21.94
CA ALA A 273 2.22 4.74 22.61
C ALA A 273 2.69 5.89 23.54
N THR A 274 3.89 5.79 24.09
CA THR A 274 4.47 6.76 25.05
C THR A 274 5.44 7.75 24.39
N ALA A 275 5.77 7.56 23.11
CA ALA A 275 6.79 8.37 22.45
C ALA A 275 6.32 9.82 22.27
N THR A 276 7.16 10.76 22.71
CA THR A 276 7.00 12.19 22.45
C THR A 276 7.83 12.63 21.24
N THR A 277 8.91 11.90 20.97
CA THR A 277 9.87 12.17 19.90
C THR A 277 10.09 10.91 19.07
N ILE A 278 9.95 11.05 17.76
CA ILE A 278 10.42 10.10 16.75
C ILE A 278 11.49 10.81 15.94
N ASN A 279 12.68 10.22 15.82
CA ASN A 279 13.77 10.76 15.03
C ASN A 279 14.33 9.70 14.07
N GLY A 280 13.82 9.70 12.85
CA GLY A 280 14.27 8.89 11.73
C GLY A 280 15.17 9.60 10.74
N SER A 281 15.75 10.77 11.09
CA SER A 281 16.52 11.58 10.12
C SER A 281 17.79 10.93 9.59
N ALA A 282 18.18 9.77 10.12
CA ALA A 282 19.31 8.98 9.64
C ALA A 282 18.87 7.66 8.97
N ALA A 283 17.56 7.47 8.75
CA ALA A 283 17.04 6.38 7.95
C ALA A 283 17.16 6.74 6.46
N ALA A 284 17.61 5.79 5.65
CA ALA A 284 17.69 5.93 4.20
C ALA A 284 16.62 5.09 3.46
N GLY A 285 16.03 4.09 4.12
CA GLY A 285 14.87 3.36 3.60
C GLY A 285 13.55 3.99 4.05
N SER A 286 12.45 3.64 3.38
CA SER A 286 11.11 4.18 3.66
C SER A 286 10.61 3.83 5.06
N LEU A 287 10.06 4.80 5.78
CA LEU A 287 9.46 4.63 7.10
C LEU A 287 7.93 4.63 6.99
N THR A 288 7.28 3.55 7.46
CA THR A 288 5.82 3.49 7.63
C THR A 288 5.49 3.40 9.11
N LEU A 289 5.04 4.50 9.72
CA LEU A 289 4.93 4.64 11.18
C LEU A 289 3.49 4.59 11.73
N GLY A 290 2.48 4.48 10.85
CA GLY A 290 1.07 4.42 11.26
C GLY A 290 0.57 5.69 11.95
N THR A 291 -0.42 5.57 12.85
CA THR A 291 -0.95 6.69 13.63
C THR A 291 -0.16 6.91 14.91
N LEU A 292 0.59 8.00 14.96
CA LEU A 292 1.44 8.35 16.09
C LEU A 292 0.60 8.72 17.32
N ALA A 293 1.18 8.55 18.51
CA ALA A 293 0.52 8.89 19.75
C ALA A 293 0.20 10.39 19.82
N ALA A 294 -0.89 10.75 20.49
CA ALA A 294 -1.30 12.15 20.63
C ALA A 294 -0.27 13.04 21.37
N GLY A 295 0.62 12.42 22.14
CA GLY A 295 1.76 13.08 22.81
C GLY A 295 3.01 13.24 21.94
N THR A 296 3.05 12.68 20.73
CA THR A 296 4.18 12.81 19.82
C THR A 296 4.19 14.20 19.19
N THR A 297 5.14 15.04 19.59
CA THR A 297 5.24 16.45 19.17
C THR A 297 6.49 16.74 18.36
N SER A 298 7.43 15.79 18.26
CA SER A 298 8.63 15.94 17.43
C SER A 298 8.75 14.71 16.54
N VAL A 299 8.64 14.90 15.24
CA VAL A 299 8.77 13.83 14.25
C VAL A 299 9.78 14.26 13.21
N LYS A 300 10.83 13.46 13.05
CA LYS A 300 11.72 13.55 11.90
C LYS A 300 11.72 12.24 11.15
N THR A 301 11.72 12.29 9.83
CA THR A 301 11.93 11.11 8.98
C THR A 301 13.13 11.35 8.05
N GLY A 302 13.41 10.41 7.15
CA GLY A 302 14.69 10.21 6.51
C GLY A 302 14.74 10.64 5.04
N ALA A 303 15.43 9.85 4.22
CA ALA A 303 15.52 10.06 2.77
C ALA A 303 14.60 9.12 1.95
N GLY A 304 13.80 8.30 2.63
CA GLY A 304 12.90 7.33 2.01
C GLY A 304 11.53 7.94 1.74
N THR A 305 10.66 7.22 1.05
CA THR A 305 9.23 7.60 0.97
C THR A 305 8.58 7.31 2.33
N ASP A 306 8.46 8.34 3.18
CA ASP A 306 8.04 8.17 4.56
C ASP A 306 6.55 8.47 4.75
N SER A 307 5.88 7.78 5.68
CA SER A 307 4.45 7.97 5.92
C SER A 307 4.01 7.78 7.37
N PHE A 308 3.17 8.70 7.85
CA PHE A 308 2.56 8.63 9.17
C PHE A 308 1.29 9.50 9.29
N THR A 309 0.46 9.18 10.28
CA THR A 309 -0.65 10.03 10.72
C THR A 309 -0.30 10.73 12.03
N LEU A 310 -0.37 12.05 12.06
CA LEU A 310 -0.11 12.88 13.24
C LEU A 310 -1.41 13.18 13.99
N ALA A 311 -1.43 12.80 15.27
CA ALA A 311 -2.54 13.04 16.20
C ALA A 311 -2.18 14.03 17.32
N ALA A 312 -1.11 14.80 17.15
CA ALA A 312 -0.59 15.70 18.17
C ALA A 312 -1.66 16.69 18.66
N LEU A 313 -1.76 16.87 19.98
CA LEU A 313 -2.69 17.83 20.61
C LEU A 313 -1.99 19.12 21.06
N ALA A 314 -0.66 19.14 21.03
CA ALA A 314 0.17 20.29 21.37
C ALA A 314 0.93 20.79 20.13
N LYS A 315 1.73 21.85 20.30
CA LYS A 315 2.64 22.33 19.26
C LYS A 315 3.53 21.17 18.80
N ALA A 316 3.58 20.93 17.50
CA ALA A 316 4.38 19.87 16.90
C ALA A 316 5.44 20.44 15.94
N THR A 317 6.52 19.70 15.78
CA THR A 317 7.57 19.92 14.79
C THR A 317 7.72 18.65 13.97
N VAL A 318 7.50 18.80 12.67
CA VAL A 318 7.61 17.75 11.65
C VAL A 318 8.65 18.18 10.62
N ASP A 319 9.50 17.24 10.23
CA ASP A 319 10.60 17.40 9.26
C ASP A 319 10.78 16.06 8.55
N THR A 320 10.19 15.88 7.37
CA THR A 320 10.15 14.54 6.73
C THR A 320 11.38 14.22 5.89
N GLY A 321 12.09 15.23 5.41
CA GLY A 321 13.45 15.08 4.91
C GLY A 321 13.49 15.07 3.39
N ALA A 322 13.92 13.96 2.79
CA ALA A 322 13.90 13.79 1.35
C ALA A 322 13.12 12.52 0.99
N GLY A 323 12.65 12.43 -0.25
CA GLY A 323 11.75 11.37 -0.68
C GLY A 323 10.32 11.87 -0.75
N ASN A 324 9.42 11.08 -1.33
CA ASN A 324 8.02 11.48 -1.48
C ASN A 324 7.26 11.14 -0.20
N ASP A 325 7.13 12.10 0.71
CA ASP A 325 6.62 11.86 2.05
C ASP A 325 5.11 12.08 2.15
N SER A 326 4.46 11.43 3.12
CA SER A 326 3.04 11.60 3.39
C SER A 326 2.73 11.76 4.87
N VAL A 327 2.26 12.95 5.21
CA VAL A 327 1.79 13.31 6.55
C VAL A 327 0.27 13.47 6.51
N THR A 328 -0.45 12.71 7.33
CA THR A 328 -1.92 12.88 7.48
C THR A 328 -2.27 13.45 8.84
N LEU A 329 -3.07 14.51 8.90
CA LEU A 329 -3.56 15.09 10.15
C LEU A 329 -4.89 14.47 10.58
N THR A 330 -5.00 14.07 11.84
CA THR A 330 -6.27 13.61 12.46
C THR A 330 -6.78 14.51 13.58
N SER A 331 -5.95 15.44 14.04
CA SER A 331 -6.29 16.45 15.05
C SER A 331 -6.03 17.86 14.53
N VAL A 332 -6.41 18.87 15.32
CA VAL A 332 -6.03 20.26 15.08
C VAL A 332 -4.53 20.42 15.38
N LEU A 333 -3.74 20.79 14.39
CA LEU A 333 -2.36 21.18 14.57
C LEU A 333 -2.31 22.55 15.27
N ALA A 334 -1.73 22.59 16.47
CA ALA A 334 -1.74 23.79 17.31
C ALA A 334 -0.92 24.95 16.71
N ALA A 335 -1.30 26.19 17.03
CA ALA A 335 -0.58 27.37 16.58
C ALA A 335 0.88 27.35 17.04
N GLY A 336 1.81 27.78 16.18
CA GLY A 336 3.24 27.73 16.45
C GLY A 336 3.93 26.43 16.01
N SER A 337 3.18 25.48 15.45
CA SER A 337 3.74 24.22 14.90
C SER A 337 4.54 24.45 13.63
N THR A 338 5.45 23.54 13.32
CA THR A 338 6.23 23.57 12.07
C THR A 338 6.08 22.25 11.35
N VAL A 339 5.74 22.29 10.06
CA VAL A 339 5.77 21.13 9.18
C VAL A 339 6.66 21.51 8.00
N ALA A 340 7.78 20.82 7.87
CA ALA A 340 8.64 20.85 6.69
C ALA A 340 8.57 19.47 6.04
N LEU A 341 8.13 19.41 4.79
CA LEU A 341 8.07 18.14 4.05
C LEU A 341 9.41 17.84 3.39
N GLY A 342 9.96 18.80 2.64
CA GLY A 342 11.39 18.81 2.31
C GLY A 342 11.66 18.63 0.83
N LEU A 343 12.35 17.58 0.41
CA LEU A 343 12.64 17.33 -1.01
C LEU A 343 11.82 16.13 -1.50
N GLY A 344 11.11 16.26 -2.62
CA GLY A 344 10.33 15.16 -3.18
C GLY A 344 8.91 15.61 -3.46
N ASP A 345 8.08 14.72 -4.00
CA ASP A 345 6.66 15.02 -4.24
C ASP A 345 5.85 14.65 -2.99
N ASP A 346 5.74 15.59 -2.07
CA ASP A 346 5.22 15.37 -0.72
C ASP A 346 3.71 15.59 -0.61
N LYS A 347 3.12 15.05 0.46
CA LYS A 347 1.68 15.13 0.73
C LYS A 347 1.40 15.50 2.18
N LEU A 348 0.70 16.61 2.37
CA LEU A 348 0.05 16.96 3.64
C LEU A 348 -1.48 16.78 3.52
N LEU A 349 -1.97 15.66 4.04
CA LEU A 349 -3.36 15.24 3.94
C LEU A 349 -4.11 15.44 5.25
N SER A 350 -5.43 15.30 5.18
CA SER A 350 -6.32 15.40 6.33
C SER A 350 -7.29 14.23 6.35
N THR A 351 -7.61 13.76 7.55
CA THR A 351 -8.88 13.05 7.78
C THR A 351 -10.03 14.06 7.91
N THR A 352 -11.26 13.62 8.18
CA THR A 352 -12.41 14.52 8.40
C THR A 352 -12.27 15.46 9.59
N THR A 353 -11.34 15.20 10.52
CA THR A 353 -11.13 15.99 11.75
C THR A 353 -9.80 16.77 11.79
N GLY A 354 -8.91 16.54 10.82
CA GLY A 354 -7.63 17.26 10.73
C GLY A 354 -7.85 18.73 10.36
N SER A 355 -7.07 19.63 10.97
CA SER A 355 -7.05 21.06 10.62
C SER A 355 -5.78 21.74 11.12
N VAL A 356 -5.53 22.98 10.68
CA VAL A 356 -4.37 23.78 11.11
C VAL A 356 -4.86 25.07 11.77
N ALA A 357 -4.47 25.29 13.02
CA ALA A 357 -4.78 26.53 13.73
C ALA A 357 -4.08 27.74 13.06
N ALA A 358 -4.76 28.88 13.05
CA ALA A 358 -4.17 30.13 12.59
C ALA A 358 -3.04 30.60 13.52
N SER A 359 -2.02 31.20 12.93
CA SER A 359 -0.91 31.82 13.65
C SER A 359 -1.42 32.93 14.56
N THR A 360 -0.75 33.09 15.70
CA THR A 360 -0.90 34.28 16.56
C THR A 360 0.35 35.15 16.46
N ALA A 361 0.35 36.31 17.11
CA ALA A 361 1.51 37.20 17.14
C ALA A 361 2.77 36.54 17.75
N THR A 362 2.60 35.54 18.62
CA THR A 362 3.71 34.87 19.33
C THR A 362 3.84 33.38 19.01
N ALA A 363 2.84 32.78 18.36
CA ALA A 363 2.84 31.39 17.93
C ALA A 363 2.61 31.33 16.41
N VAL A 364 3.71 31.42 15.66
CA VAL A 364 3.71 31.39 14.19
C VAL A 364 3.84 29.95 13.71
N THR A 365 2.81 29.47 13.01
CA THR A 365 2.82 28.18 12.33
C THR A 365 3.42 28.33 10.95
N VAL A 366 4.29 27.40 10.56
CA VAL A 366 4.87 27.33 9.21
C VAL A 366 4.59 25.96 8.64
N ILE A 367 3.96 25.90 7.48
CA ILE A 367 3.71 24.69 6.70
C ILE A 367 4.40 24.86 5.36
N ASP A 368 5.57 24.25 5.22
CA ASP A 368 6.43 24.35 4.05
C ASP A 368 6.56 22.99 3.39
N ALA A 369 6.14 22.90 2.14
CA ALA A 369 6.29 21.68 1.37
C ALA A 369 7.73 21.45 0.90
N GLY A 370 8.51 22.52 0.74
CA GLY A 370 9.89 22.44 0.28
C GLY A 370 9.98 22.44 -1.25
N ALA A 371 10.71 21.48 -1.83
CA ALA A 371 10.95 21.41 -3.27
C ALA A 371 10.49 20.09 -3.85
N GLY A 372 9.70 20.18 -4.92
CA GLY A 372 9.16 19.03 -5.64
C GLY A 372 7.80 19.42 -6.17
N PHE A 373 6.93 18.44 -6.40
CA PHE A 373 5.54 18.67 -6.75
C PHE A 373 4.63 18.27 -5.58
N ASP A 374 4.28 19.26 -4.75
CA ASP A 374 3.72 18.98 -3.44
C ASP A 374 2.20 19.14 -3.38
N THR A 375 1.54 18.25 -2.63
CA THR A 375 0.08 18.22 -2.51
C THR A 375 -0.37 18.53 -1.09
N VAL A 376 -1.36 19.42 -0.94
CA VAL A 376 -2.03 19.69 0.34
C VAL A 376 -3.54 19.45 0.27
N SER A 377 -4.14 18.91 1.31
CA SER A 377 -5.60 18.79 1.43
C SER A 377 -6.25 20.17 1.56
N ALA A 378 -7.23 20.47 0.70
CA ALA A 378 -7.98 21.73 0.74
C ALA A 378 -8.68 21.96 2.08
N SER A 379 -9.08 20.90 2.76
CA SER A 379 -9.72 20.96 4.09
C SER A 379 -8.84 21.55 5.19
N LEU A 380 -7.52 21.59 5.00
CA LEU A 380 -6.59 22.17 5.96
C LEU A 380 -6.50 23.70 5.84
N ILE A 381 -7.00 24.26 4.75
CA ILE A 381 -6.81 25.66 4.38
C ILE A 381 -8.13 26.43 4.52
N ASN A 382 -8.07 27.60 5.13
CA ASN A 382 -9.16 28.56 5.22
C ASN A 382 -8.61 30.00 5.25
N ALA A 383 -9.51 31.00 5.21
CA ALA A 383 -9.13 32.41 5.14
C ALA A 383 -8.25 32.91 6.30
N THR A 384 -8.30 32.28 7.46
CA THR A 384 -7.51 32.70 8.63
C THR A 384 -6.08 32.13 8.61
N ASN A 385 -5.84 31.08 7.83
CA ASN A 385 -4.66 30.25 7.97
C ASN A 385 -3.88 30.06 6.63
N ALA A 386 -4.45 30.48 5.50
CA ALA A 386 -3.92 30.20 4.14
C ALA A 386 -2.50 30.71 3.88
N LYS A 387 -2.10 31.83 4.49
CA LYS A 387 -0.74 32.39 4.36
C LYS A 387 0.36 31.53 5.01
N GLN A 388 -0.02 30.54 5.82
CA GLN A 388 0.92 29.65 6.49
C GLN A 388 1.42 28.52 5.59
N PHE A 389 0.76 28.29 4.45
CA PHE A 389 1.06 27.24 3.49
C PHE A 389 1.92 27.81 2.35
N VAL A 390 3.14 27.29 2.21
CA VAL A 390 4.10 27.73 1.19
C VAL A 390 4.60 26.54 0.36
N ASN A 391 4.96 26.83 -0.88
CA ASN A 391 5.58 25.89 -1.83
C ASN A 391 4.72 24.67 -2.20
N PHE A 392 3.39 24.77 -2.18
CA PHE A 392 2.53 23.71 -2.73
C PHE A 392 2.17 23.95 -4.21
N GLU A 393 2.11 22.88 -5.00
CA GLU A 393 1.74 22.90 -6.41
C GLU A 393 0.38 22.23 -6.68
N ALA A 394 -0.10 21.41 -5.76
CA ALA A 394 -1.34 20.66 -5.91
C ALA A 394 -2.27 20.75 -4.71
N LEU A 395 -3.56 20.71 -5.00
CA LEU A 395 -4.63 20.70 -4.01
C LEU A 395 -5.40 19.38 -4.07
N ASP A 396 -5.46 18.65 -2.95
CA ASP A 396 -6.32 17.47 -2.82
C ASP A 396 -7.73 17.88 -2.37
N LEU A 397 -8.73 17.43 -3.13
CA LEU A 397 -10.15 17.76 -2.99
C LEU A 397 -10.99 16.61 -2.42
N SER A 398 -10.34 15.56 -1.91
CA SER A 398 -11.00 14.30 -1.47
C SER A 398 -11.76 14.44 -0.15
N VAL A 399 -11.58 15.57 0.55
CA VAL A 399 -12.24 15.90 1.81
C VAL A 399 -13.06 17.16 1.65
N ALA A 400 -14.31 17.13 2.13
CA ALA A 400 -15.23 18.25 2.01
C ALA A 400 -14.66 19.55 2.64
N SER A 401 -14.64 20.61 1.84
CA SER A 401 -14.10 21.92 2.22
C SER A 401 -14.56 23.00 1.25
N ASN A 402 -14.50 24.26 1.64
CA ASN A 402 -14.68 25.39 0.73
C ASN A 402 -13.40 26.22 0.74
N LEU A 403 -12.75 26.34 -0.41
CA LEU A 403 -11.50 27.08 -0.55
C LEU A 403 -11.53 28.01 -1.75
N ASP A 404 -11.26 29.28 -1.48
CA ASP A 404 -10.82 30.22 -2.51
C ASP A 404 -9.30 30.09 -2.67
N VAL A 405 -8.86 29.53 -3.80
CA VAL A 405 -7.44 29.27 -4.06
C VAL A 405 -6.62 30.57 -4.16
N ALA A 406 -7.26 31.72 -4.44
CA ALA A 406 -6.59 33.01 -4.43
C ALA A 406 -6.05 33.41 -3.03
N LEU A 407 -6.52 32.76 -1.95
CA LEU A 407 -6.03 32.97 -0.59
C LEU A 407 -4.66 32.30 -0.34
N VAL A 408 -4.28 31.31 -1.14
CA VAL A 408 -3.06 30.50 -0.94
C VAL A 408 -1.85 31.18 -1.59
N THR A 409 -1.56 32.42 -1.20
CA THR A 409 -0.57 33.27 -1.88
C THR A 409 0.88 32.84 -1.71
N GLY A 410 1.16 31.91 -0.79
CA GLY A 410 2.50 31.35 -0.58
C GLY A 410 2.84 30.19 -1.51
N SER A 411 1.88 29.76 -2.34
CA SER A 411 1.94 28.55 -3.16
C SER A 411 1.43 28.83 -4.58
N THR A 412 1.85 28.04 -5.57
CA THR A 412 1.40 28.19 -6.96
C THR A 412 0.66 26.93 -7.39
N ILE A 413 -0.65 26.90 -7.15
CA ILE A 413 -1.47 25.73 -7.45
C ILE A 413 -1.61 25.56 -8.97
N SER A 414 -1.06 24.45 -9.47
CA SER A 414 -1.04 24.05 -10.87
C SER A 414 -1.78 22.74 -11.14
N ALA A 415 -2.15 21.97 -10.11
CA ALA A 415 -3.02 20.79 -10.24
C ALA A 415 -4.04 20.64 -9.11
N LEU A 416 -5.11 19.91 -9.42
CA LEU A 416 -6.09 19.41 -8.46
C LEU A 416 -6.03 17.89 -8.44
N THR A 417 -6.27 17.28 -7.28
CA THR A 417 -6.27 15.83 -7.12
C THR A 417 -7.47 15.33 -6.33
N LEU A 418 -7.88 14.11 -6.63
CA LEU A 418 -8.83 13.31 -5.87
C LEU A 418 -8.17 11.96 -5.56
N SER A 419 -7.45 11.89 -4.43
CA SER A 419 -6.74 10.69 -3.97
C SER A 419 -7.66 9.63 -3.36
N GLY A 420 -8.90 9.98 -3.02
CA GLY A 420 -9.92 9.06 -2.49
C GLY A 420 -10.44 9.49 -1.12
N GLY A 421 -11.76 9.40 -0.92
CA GLY A 421 -12.41 9.89 0.28
C GLY A 421 -13.90 10.17 0.07
N VAL A 422 -14.45 11.05 0.89
CA VAL A 422 -15.87 11.43 0.79
C VAL A 422 -16.12 12.47 -0.30
N GLY A 423 -15.09 13.05 -0.91
CA GLY A 423 -15.20 14.16 -1.85
C GLY A 423 -15.87 15.39 -1.22
N GLY A 424 -16.52 16.22 -2.03
CA GLY A 424 -17.36 17.31 -1.49
C GLY A 424 -16.67 18.67 -1.40
N ALA A 425 -15.43 18.80 -1.87
CA ALA A 425 -14.74 20.08 -1.84
C ALA A 425 -15.24 21.03 -2.92
N THR A 426 -15.38 22.31 -2.58
CA THR A 426 -15.57 23.40 -3.54
C THR A 426 -14.29 24.23 -3.59
N ALA A 427 -13.64 24.27 -4.74
CA ALA A 427 -12.46 25.09 -5.00
C ALA A 427 -12.78 26.17 -6.04
N THR A 428 -12.61 27.43 -5.67
CA THR A 428 -12.86 28.58 -6.55
C THR A 428 -11.58 29.31 -6.92
N ASN A 429 -11.67 30.13 -7.97
CA ASN A 429 -10.54 30.88 -8.54
C ASN A 429 -9.40 29.96 -9.01
N ILE A 430 -9.77 28.79 -9.55
CA ILE A 430 -8.82 27.87 -10.16
C ILE A 430 -8.28 28.49 -11.45
N ALA A 431 -6.96 28.62 -11.57
CA ALA A 431 -6.36 29.23 -12.76
C ALA A 431 -6.66 28.41 -14.02
N ALA A 432 -6.77 29.09 -15.16
CA ALA A 432 -6.88 28.42 -16.46
C ALA A 432 -5.65 27.51 -16.70
N GLY A 433 -5.90 26.32 -17.26
CA GLY A 433 -4.86 25.31 -17.50
C GLY A 433 -4.62 24.33 -16.34
N VAL A 434 -5.16 24.59 -15.14
CA VAL A 434 -5.16 23.62 -14.04
C VAL A 434 -6.15 22.49 -14.35
N GLY A 435 -5.73 21.25 -14.20
CA GLY A 435 -6.56 20.05 -14.40
C GLY A 435 -6.82 19.27 -13.11
N LEU A 436 -7.77 18.34 -13.17
CA LEU A 436 -8.11 17.40 -12.09
C LEU A 436 -7.57 16.01 -12.36
N SER A 437 -6.77 15.47 -11.44
CA SER A 437 -6.31 14.08 -11.46
C SER A 437 -7.07 13.23 -10.44
N ILE A 438 -7.54 12.05 -10.84
CA ILE A 438 -8.38 11.16 -10.02
C ILE A 438 -7.65 9.83 -9.83
N ALA A 439 -7.15 9.61 -8.61
CA ALA A 439 -6.34 8.45 -8.24
C ALA A 439 -7.10 7.44 -7.36
N GLY A 440 -8.19 7.85 -6.72
CA GLY A 440 -8.96 7.00 -5.81
C GLY A 440 -10.46 7.25 -5.84
N ASN A 441 -11.20 6.43 -5.09
CA ASN A 441 -12.66 6.45 -5.04
C ASN A 441 -13.19 7.64 -4.24
N ASN A 442 -14.10 8.40 -4.83
CA ASN A 442 -14.77 9.56 -4.25
C ASN A 442 -16.28 9.44 -4.40
N THR A 443 -17.04 9.79 -3.36
CA THR A 443 -18.49 9.62 -3.33
C THR A 443 -19.29 10.94 -3.31
N GLY A 444 -18.65 12.04 -2.94
CA GLY A 444 -19.29 13.36 -2.81
C GLY A 444 -19.32 14.16 -4.10
N VAL A 445 -19.81 15.39 -3.97
CA VAL A 445 -19.88 16.38 -5.06
C VAL A 445 -18.70 17.33 -4.99
N THR A 446 -17.69 17.14 -5.83
CA THR A 446 -16.54 18.03 -5.92
C THR A 446 -16.84 19.13 -6.94
N THR A 447 -16.71 20.39 -6.53
CA THR A 447 -16.97 21.55 -7.39
C THR A 447 -15.67 22.30 -7.68
N VAL A 448 -15.40 22.54 -8.96
CA VAL A 448 -14.25 23.27 -9.47
C VAL A 448 -14.76 24.48 -10.24
N ALA A 449 -14.49 25.69 -9.74
CA ALA A 449 -14.81 26.93 -10.44
C ALA A 449 -13.52 27.54 -11.01
N VAL A 450 -13.38 27.41 -12.33
CA VAL A 450 -12.29 28.03 -13.11
C VAL A 450 -12.47 29.54 -13.08
N LYS A 451 -11.38 30.25 -12.80
CA LYS A 451 -11.35 31.70 -12.69
C LYS A 451 -11.79 32.32 -14.02
N ASP A 452 -12.69 33.30 -13.93
CA ASP A 452 -13.21 34.09 -15.05
C ASP A 452 -14.02 33.31 -16.12
N ALA A 453 -14.20 31.99 -15.97
CA ALA A 453 -14.89 31.12 -16.93
C ALA A 453 -16.34 31.52 -17.25
N ALA A 454 -17.02 32.19 -16.31
CA ALA A 454 -18.36 32.73 -16.56
C ALA A 454 -18.39 33.91 -17.56
N THR A 455 -17.23 34.49 -17.87
CA THR A 455 -17.10 35.69 -18.70
C THR A 455 -16.24 35.49 -19.95
N THR A 456 -15.33 34.52 -19.90
CA THR A 456 -14.55 34.09 -21.05
C THR A 456 -15.37 33.15 -21.93
N ALA A 457 -14.95 33.01 -23.18
CA ALA A 457 -15.59 32.10 -24.13
C ALA A 457 -14.59 31.01 -24.51
N ALA A 458 -15.07 29.76 -24.58
CA ALA A 458 -14.29 28.59 -24.97
C ALA A 458 -13.30 28.11 -23.90
N ASP A 459 -13.71 28.18 -22.64
CA ASP A 459 -12.93 27.63 -21.54
C ASP A 459 -12.79 26.11 -21.67
N THR A 460 -11.64 25.60 -21.24
CA THR A 460 -11.31 24.17 -21.30
C THR A 460 -10.85 23.67 -19.95
N PHE A 461 -11.32 22.49 -19.54
CA PHE A 461 -10.89 21.82 -18.31
C PHE A 461 -10.53 20.35 -18.54
N GLY A 462 -9.40 19.93 -18.00
CA GLY A 462 -8.90 18.55 -18.13
C GLY A 462 -9.19 17.72 -16.90
N ILE A 463 -9.68 16.49 -17.10
CA ILE A 463 -9.86 15.46 -16.06
C ILE A 463 -9.07 14.23 -16.47
N THR A 464 -8.20 13.72 -15.60
CA THR A 464 -7.37 12.55 -15.86
C THR A 464 -7.56 11.52 -14.76
N PHE A 465 -7.83 10.27 -15.11
CA PHE A 465 -7.77 9.15 -14.19
C PHE A 465 -6.35 8.56 -14.19
N ASN A 466 -5.77 8.37 -13.02
CA ASN A 466 -4.42 7.81 -12.83
C ASN A 466 -4.37 6.75 -11.70
N GLY A 467 -5.52 6.19 -11.32
CA GLY A 467 -5.61 5.18 -10.27
C GLY A 467 -4.85 3.90 -10.60
N VAL A 468 -4.44 3.19 -9.55
CA VAL A 468 -3.65 1.95 -9.64
C VAL A 468 -4.54 0.76 -9.24
N ALA A 469 -4.48 -0.31 -10.02
CA ALA A 469 -5.21 -1.54 -9.71
C ALA A 469 -4.70 -2.18 -8.40
N ALA A 470 -5.62 -2.71 -7.60
CA ALA A 470 -5.27 -3.53 -6.45
C ALA A 470 -4.51 -4.80 -6.87
N ALA A 471 -3.66 -5.34 -5.99
CA ALA A 471 -2.77 -6.47 -6.28
C ALA A 471 -3.46 -7.78 -6.74
N GLY A 472 -4.79 -7.89 -6.62
CA GLY A 472 -5.59 -9.04 -7.08
C GLY A 472 -6.55 -8.74 -8.24
N ALA A 473 -6.48 -7.55 -8.83
CA ALA A 473 -7.37 -7.16 -9.93
C ALA A 473 -7.11 -8.03 -11.18
N THR A 474 -8.18 -8.32 -11.92
CA THR A 474 -8.13 -9.10 -13.17
C THR A 474 -8.97 -8.45 -14.25
N ALA A 475 -8.88 -8.94 -15.49
CA ALA A 475 -9.71 -8.45 -16.59
C ALA A 475 -11.22 -8.56 -16.32
N LEU A 476 -11.65 -9.57 -15.54
CA LEU A 476 -13.06 -9.81 -15.16
C LEU A 476 -13.48 -9.10 -13.86
N ALA A 477 -12.52 -8.71 -13.03
CA ALA A 477 -12.73 -8.04 -11.75
C ALA A 477 -11.74 -6.87 -11.62
N LYS A 478 -12.05 -5.78 -12.33
CA LYS A 478 -11.25 -4.56 -12.33
C LYS A 478 -11.41 -3.79 -11.01
N THR A 479 -10.38 -3.06 -10.61
CA THR A 479 -10.47 -2.11 -9.51
C THR A 479 -11.28 -0.90 -9.96
N ALA A 480 -12.37 -0.60 -9.27
CA ALA A 480 -13.16 0.59 -9.54
C ALA A 480 -12.42 1.84 -9.02
N ILE A 481 -12.32 2.87 -9.87
CA ILE A 481 -11.85 4.21 -9.52
C ILE A 481 -12.93 5.22 -9.92
N ALA A 482 -13.72 5.63 -8.94
CA ALA A 482 -14.84 6.55 -9.11
C ALA A 482 -14.45 7.97 -8.73
N GLY A 483 -14.57 8.91 -9.65
CA GLY A 483 -14.42 10.35 -9.39
C GLY A 483 -15.58 10.99 -8.63
N GLY A 484 -16.69 10.27 -8.44
CA GLY A 484 -17.91 10.81 -7.86
C GLY A 484 -18.63 11.76 -8.82
N ASN A 485 -19.29 12.77 -8.26
CA ASN A 485 -19.88 13.86 -9.03
C ASN A 485 -18.91 15.04 -9.09
N VAL A 486 -18.44 15.38 -10.28
CA VAL A 486 -17.54 16.52 -10.51
C VAL A 486 -18.33 17.61 -11.22
N VAL A 487 -18.50 18.73 -10.53
CA VAL A 487 -19.04 19.96 -11.11
C VAL A 487 -17.87 20.79 -11.60
N VAL A 488 -17.81 21.07 -12.89
CA VAL A 488 -16.89 22.05 -13.47
C VAL A 488 -17.75 23.24 -13.82
N ASN A 489 -17.57 24.40 -13.20
CA ASN A 489 -18.49 25.51 -13.40
C ASN A 489 -18.09 26.36 -14.60
N SER A 490 -19.05 26.57 -15.52
CA SER A 490 -18.97 27.56 -16.60
C SER A 490 -17.90 27.26 -17.66
N VAL A 491 -17.59 25.99 -17.91
CA VAL A 491 -16.58 25.58 -18.89
C VAL A 491 -17.26 25.03 -20.15
N GLU A 492 -16.85 25.51 -21.33
CA GLU A 492 -17.46 25.04 -22.58
C GLU A 492 -16.94 23.67 -23.04
N THR A 493 -15.69 23.34 -22.72
CA THR A 493 -15.04 22.11 -23.19
C THR A 493 -14.41 21.34 -22.04
N VAL A 494 -14.77 20.07 -21.88
CA VAL A 494 -14.10 19.16 -20.94
C VAL A 494 -13.35 18.09 -21.71
N ASN A 495 -12.14 17.76 -21.28
CA ASN A 495 -11.35 16.66 -21.84
C ASN A 495 -11.11 15.62 -20.75
N ILE A 496 -11.47 14.36 -21.01
CA ILE A 496 -11.29 13.25 -20.08
C ILE A 496 -10.24 12.28 -20.62
N VAL A 497 -9.27 11.92 -19.79
CA VAL A 497 -8.35 10.81 -20.03
C VAL A 497 -8.68 9.69 -19.05
N SER A 498 -9.29 8.60 -19.54
CA SER A 498 -9.52 7.37 -18.80
C SER A 498 -8.24 6.53 -18.74
N GLY A 499 -7.30 6.97 -17.91
CA GLY A 499 -6.02 6.30 -17.65
C GLY A 499 -6.05 5.44 -16.40
N GLY A 500 -4.85 5.09 -15.91
CA GLY A 500 -4.61 4.23 -14.76
C GLY A 500 -3.59 3.15 -15.06
N THR A 501 -3.22 2.36 -14.06
CA THR A 501 -2.28 1.23 -14.23
C THR A 501 -2.93 -0.09 -13.80
N GLY A 502 -2.71 -1.14 -14.59
CA GLY A 502 -3.32 -2.46 -14.36
C GLY A 502 -4.80 -2.54 -14.75
N PHE A 503 -5.53 -3.48 -14.13
CA PHE A 503 -6.95 -3.70 -14.41
C PHE A 503 -7.83 -2.72 -13.61
N VAL A 504 -7.98 -1.50 -14.14
CA VAL A 504 -8.82 -0.42 -13.58
C VAL A 504 -10.07 -0.18 -14.44
N ALA A 505 -11.19 0.12 -13.80
CA ALA A 505 -12.41 0.64 -14.41
C ALA A 505 -12.77 1.99 -13.76
N ASN A 506 -12.86 3.04 -14.57
CA ASN A 506 -13.11 4.39 -14.13
C ASN A 506 -14.61 4.73 -14.14
N GLY A 507 -15.03 5.63 -13.26
CA GLY A 507 -16.40 6.13 -13.20
C GLY A 507 -16.45 7.62 -12.92
N LEU A 508 -17.31 8.36 -13.61
CA LEU A 508 -17.50 9.80 -13.41
C LEU A 508 -18.97 10.19 -13.63
N THR A 509 -19.50 11.04 -12.75
CA THR A 509 -20.66 11.88 -13.08
C THR A 509 -20.17 13.31 -13.30
N LEU A 510 -20.36 13.86 -14.49
CA LEU A 510 -19.94 15.22 -14.82
C LEU A 510 -21.13 16.18 -14.74
N ALA A 511 -20.90 17.40 -14.25
CA ALA A 511 -21.90 18.46 -14.24
C ALA A 511 -21.29 19.78 -14.71
N ASP A 512 -21.89 20.38 -15.72
CA ASP A 512 -21.63 21.77 -16.12
C ASP A 512 -22.80 22.29 -16.97
N THR A 513 -23.41 23.39 -16.56
CA THR A 513 -24.52 24.03 -17.30
C THR A 513 -24.07 24.66 -18.62
N ASN A 514 -22.78 24.91 -18.80
CA ASN A 514 -22.22 25.61 -19.95
C ASN A 514 -21.54 24.69 -20.96
N LEU A 515 -21.46 23.39 -20.67
CA LEU A 515 -20.81 22.39 -21.51
C LEU A 515 -21.35 22.45 -22.95
N LYS A 516 -20.43 22.52 -23.91
CA LYS A 516 -20.70 22.46 -25.36
C LYS A 516 -20.05 21.24 -26.00
N ALA A 517 -18.86 20.87 -25.52
CA ALA A 517 -18.09 19.74 -26.05
C ALA A 517 -17.42 18.93 -24.93
N LEU A 518 -17.33 17.62 -25.15
CA LEU A 518 -16.58 16.69 -24.33
C LEU A 518 -15.73 15.80 -25.22
N THR A 519 -14.46 15.59 -24.86
CA THR A 519 -13.63 14.54 -25.48
C THR A 519 -13.25 13.49 -24.44
N VAL A 520 -13.18 12.23 -24.87
CA VAL A 520 -12.76 11.11 -24.04
C VAL A 520 -11.66 10.33 -24.76
N THR A 521 -10.57 10.06 -24.04
CA THR A 521 -9.43 9.26 -24.50
C THR A 521 -9.03 8.26 -23.42
N GLY A 522 -8.05 7.41 -23.70
CA GLY A 522 -7.45 6.52 -22.70
C GLY A 522 -7.82 5.05 -22.87
N ALA A 523 -7.11 4.19 -22.13
CA ALA A 523 -7.13 2.74 -22.32
C ALA A 523 -7.97 1.99 -21.27
N GLN A 524 -8.38 2.67 -20.20
CA GLN A 524 -9.20 2.05 -19.15
C GLN A 524 -10.68 2.27 -19.44
N ASP A 525 -11.51 1.31 -19.00
CA ASP A 525 -12.97 1.44 -19.09
C ASP A 525 -13.44 2.71 -18.39
N LEU A 526 -14.45 3.39 -18.95
CA LEU A 526 -15.06 4.57 -18.35
C LEU A 526 -16.59 4.43 -18.34
N THR A 527 -17.18 4.45 -17.15
CA THR A 527 -18.60 4.73 -16.96
C THR A 527 -18.80 6.23 -16.79
N LEU A 528 -19.46 6.87 -17.74
CA LEU A 528 -19.69 8.31 -17.77
C LEU A 528 -21.19 8.61 -17.67
N GLY A 529 -21.57 9.27 -16.58
CA GLY A 529 -22.89 9.86 -16.39
C GLY A 529 -22.82 11.39 -16.36
N PHE A 530 -23.98 12.02 -16.37
CA PHE A 530 -24.12 13.47 -16.24
C PHE A 530 -25.12 13.81 -15.14
N ALA A 531 -24.84 14.86 -14.37
CA ALA A 531 -25.82 15.39 -13.40
C ALA A 531 -26.91 16.17 -14.12
N ALA A 532 -28.06 16.37 -13.45
CA ALA A 532 -29.18 17.13 -13.98
C ALA A 532 -28.73 18.51 -14.50
N THR A 533 -29.32 18.95 -15.63
CA THR A 533 -29.05 20.25 -16.27
C THR A 533 -27.66 20.40 -16.94
N THR A 534 -26.97 19.30 -17.24
CA THR A 534 -25.69 19.37 -17.96
C THR A 534 -25.91 19.81 -19.41
N GLY A 535 -25.22 20.88 -19.80
CA GLY A 535 -25.58 21.66 -20.96
C GLY A 535 -26.92 22.36 -20.74
N THR A 536 -26.96 23.67 -20.91
CA THR A 536 -28.20 24.44 -20.94
C THR A 536 -28.25 25.21 -22.24
N VAL A 537 -29.46 25.35 -22.79
CA VAL A 537 -29.70 26.20 -23.95
C VAL A 537 -30.14 27.56 -23.43
N SER A 538 -29.25 28.55 -23.53
CA SER A 538 -29.47 29.93 -23.10
C SER A 538 -28.89 30.91 -24.13
N ALA A 539 -29.15 32.21 -23.98
CA ALA A 539 -28.55 33.23 -24.84
C ALA A 539 -27.03 33.29 -24.61
N GLY A 540 -26.26 32.55 -25.40
CA GLY A 540 -24.79 32.41 -25.30
C GLY A 540 -24.27 30.97 -25.18
N ASN A 541 -25.14 30.03 -24.78
CA ASN A 541 -24.83 28.60 -24.64
C ASN A 541 -25.83 27.77 -25.43
N GLY A 542 -25.34 27.06 -26.45
CA GLY A 542 -26.18 26.36 -27.41
C GLY A 542 -26.60 24.95 -27.00
N GLY A 543 -26.31 24.50 -25.78
CA GLY A 543 -26.36 23.08 -25.36
C GLY A 543 -25.11 22.27 -25.76
N VAL A 544 -25.08 20.99 -25.40
CA VAL A 544 -23.97 20.08 -25.75
C VAL A 544 -24.10 19.64 -27.21
N ALA A 545 -23.12 19.99 -28.04
CA ALA A 545 -23.12 19.62 -29.45
C ALA A 545 -22.35 18.32 -29.72
N SER A 546 -21.31 18.01 -28.93
CA SER A 546 -20.42 16.88 -29.18
C SER A 546 -19.94 16.20 -27.91
N ILE A 547 -20.00 14.87 -27.90
CA ILE A 547 -19.29 13.99 -26.97
C ILE A 547 -18.47 13.01 -27.83
N ASP A 548 -17.16 13.21 -27.89
CA ASP A 548 -16.28 12.46 -28.80
C ASP A 548 -15.37 11.51 -28.03
N GLY A 549 -15.70 10.22 -28.04
CA GLY A 549 -14.88 9.14 -27.48
C GLY A 549 -13.99 8.42 -28.49
N SER A 550 -13.89 8.91 -29.74
CA SER A 550 -13.30 8.14 -30.85
C SER A 550 -11.82 7.77 -30.70
N ALA A 551 -11.11 8.41 -29.75
CA ALA A 551 -9.72 8.10 -29.42
C ALA A 551 -9.57 7.22 -28.16
N ALA A 552 -10.67 6.79 -27.52
CA ALA A 552 -10.63 5.85 -26.41
C ALA A 552 -10.44 4.41 -26.90
N THR A 553 -9.62 3.65 -26.18
CA THR A 553 -9.39 2.23 -26.43
C THR A 553 -9.93 1.34 -25.31
N GLY A 554 -10.24 1.92 -24.14
CA GLY A 554 -11.03 1.27 -23.10
C GLY A 554 -12.54 1.37 -23.39
N LYS A 555 -13.31 0.45 -22.82
CA LYS A 555 -14.78 0.43 -22.99
C LYS A 555 -15.42 1.70 -22.43
N LEU A 556 -16.26 2.36 -23.21
CA LEU A 556 -17.07 3.50 -22.81
C LEU A 556 -18.52 3.07 -22.53
N SER A 557 -19.03 3.50 -21.38
CA SER A 557 -20.45 3.40 -21.02
C SER A 557 -20.99 4.80 -20.74
N ILE A 558 -21.62 5.42 -21.73
CA ILE A 558 -22.04 6.83 -21.72
C ILE A 558 -23.57 6.92 -21.53
N THR A 559 -24.03 7.67 -20.53
CA THR A 559 -25.48 7.85 -20.24
C THR A 559 -25.92 9.31 -20.39
N LEU A 560 -26.75 9.60 -21.39
CA LEU A 560 -27.11 10.97 -21.81
C LEU A 560 -28.41 11.50 -21.21
N THR A 561 -29.06 10.79 -20.27
CA THR A 561 -30.38 11.14 -19.71
C THR A 561 -30.48 12.59 -19.21
N ASN A 562 -29.38 13.14 -18.70
CA ASN A 562 -29.32 14.49 -18.13
C ASN A 562 -28.58 15.51 -18.99
N VAL A 563 -28.32 15.18 -20.25
CA VAL A 563 -27.64 16.07 -21.21
C VAL A 563 -28.67 16.84 -22.01
N THR A 564 -28.61 18.17 -21.98
CA THR A 564 -29.33 19.00 -22.95
C THR A 564 -28.49 19.14 -24.20
N GLY A 565 -28.86 18.39 -25.24
CA GLY A 565 -28.23 18.48 -26.54
C GLY A 565 -28.43 19.85 -27.19
N ALA A 566 -27.53 20.21 -28.10
CA ALA A 566 -27.63 21.47 -28.81
C ALA A 566 -28.83 21.50 -29.77
N THR A 567 -29.36 22.69 -30.06
CA THR A 567 -30.49 22.85 -31.00
C THR A 567 -30.17 22.29 -32.39
N ALA A 568 -28.90 22.34 -32.80
CA ALA A 568 -28.42 21.76 -34.05
C ALA A 568 -28.27 20.22 -34.03
N GLY A 569 -28.45 19.59 -32.86
CA GLY A 569 -28.26 18.17 -32.60
C GLY A 569 -27.05 17.88 -31.71
N LEU A 570 -27.05 16.68 -31.12
CA LEU A 570 -25.94 16.15 -30.32
C LEU A 570 -25.29 14.97 -31.07
N THR A 571 -23.98 15.05 -31.30
CA THR A 571 -23.18 13.93 -31.82
C THR A 571 -22.47 13.23 -30.68
N VAL A 572 -22.56 11.90 -30.63
CA VAL A 572 -21.87 11.06 -29.64
C VAL A 572 -21.11 9.95 -30.34
N LYS A 573 -19.83 9.81 -30.02
CA LYS A 573 -18.99 8.73 -30.55
C LYS A 573 -18.47 7.87 -29.41
N GLY A 574 -18.56 6.55 -29.58
CA GLY A 574 -17.76 5.58 -28.83
C GLY A 574 -16.30 5.61 -29.30
N GLY A 575 -15.53 4.61 -28.87
CA GLY A 575 -14.13 4.36 -29.16
C GLY A 575 -13.93 3.05 -29.94
N ALA A 576 -12.90 2.29 -29.56
CA ALA A 576 -12.50 1.08 -30.28
C ALA A 576 -12.86 -0.24 -29.57
N ALA A 577 -13.55 -0.18 -28.44
CA ALA A 577 -13.94 -1.33 -27.62
C ALA A 577 -15.46 -1.54 -27.68
N ASP A 578 -15.98 -2.58 -27.03
CA ASP A 578 -17.42 -2.88 -27.01
C ASP A 578 -18.19 -1.84 -26.18
N ASP A 579 -18.60 -0.73 -26.81
CA ASP A 579 -19.11 0.43 -26.12
C ASP A 579 -20.61 0.37 -25.86
N THR A 580 -21.09 1.24 -24.98
CA THR A 580 -22.50 1.35 -24.65
C THR A 580 -22.90 2.82 -24.56
N ILE A 581 -23.81 3.25 -25.43
CA ILE A 581 -24.32 4.61 -25.47
C ILE A 581 -25.81 4.58 -25.16
N THR A 582 -26.21 5.19 -24.05
CA THR A 582 -27.61 5.32 -23.63
C THR A 582 -28.10 6.74 -23.89
N THR A 583 -29.10 6.90 -24.74
CA THR A 583 -29.63 8.21 -25.14
C THR A 583 -30.56 8.80 -24.09
N GLY A 584 -30.70 10.13 -24.13
CA GLY A 584 -31.80 10.84 -23.50
C GLY A 584 -32.98 11.02 -24.47
N VAL A 585 -33.78 12.07 -24.25
CA VAL A 585 -34.95 12.42 -25.07
C VAL A 585 -34.61 13.26 -26.31
N ALA A 586 -33.38 13.74 -26.43
CA ALA A 586 -32.95 14.57 -27.55
C ALA A 586 -32.59 13.74 -28.79
N ALA A 587 -32.77 14.32 -29.98
CA ALA A 587 -32.26 13.73 -31.22
C ALA A 587 -30.73 13.65 -31.16
N THR A 588 -30.19 12.45 -31.41
CA THR A 588 -28.76 12.16 -31.30
C THR A 588 -28.24 11.48 -32.56
N THR A 589 -27.03 11.85 -32.97
CA THR A 589 -26.24 11.12 -33.97
C THR A 589 -25.19 10.31 -33.22
N LEU A 590 -25.22 9.00 -33.39
CA LEU A 590 -24.42 8.03 -32.68
C LEU A 590 -23.45 7.34 -33.65
N THR A 591 -22.20 7.22 -33.23
CA THR A 591 -21.17 6.40 -33.88
C THR A 591 -20.63 5.45 -32.82
N GLY A 592 -20.71 4.15 -33.05
CA GLY A 592 -20.17 3.14 -32.12
C GLY A 592 -18.64 3.16 -32.15
N GLY A 593 -18.09 3.12 -33.36
CA GLY A 593 -16.67 2.98 -33.61
C GLY A 593 -16.33 1.54 -34.01
N ALA A 594 -15.27 1.00 -33.43
CA ALA A 594 -14.94 -0.42 -33.60
C ALA A 594 -15.34 -1.17 -32.33
N GLY A 595 -15.69 -2.45 -32.45
CA GLY A 595 -16.15 -3.25 -31.32
C GLY A 595 -17.54 -3.79 -31.60
N LYS A 596 -18.16 -4.36 -30.57
CA LYS A 596 -19.57 -4.77 -30.58
C LYS A 596 -20.36 -3.78 -29.73
N ASP A 597 -20.88 -2.76 -30.37
CA ASP A 597 -21.44 -1.61 -29.69
C ASP A 597 -22.91 -1.81 -29.33
N THR A 598 -23.33 -1.19 -28.24
CA THR A 598 -24.73 -1.23 -27.77
C THR A 598 -25.33 0.17 -27.70
N PHE A 599 -26.33 0.41 -28.53
CA PHE A 599 -27.08 1.67 -28.59
C PHE A 599 -28.41 1.53 -27.85
N VAL A 600 -28.52 2.11 -26.65
CA VAL A 600 -29.75 2.11 -25.85
C VAL A 600 -30.53 3.38 -26.14
N VAL A 601 -31.55 3.28 -26.97
CA VAL A 601 -32.30 4.40 -27.57
C VAL A 601 -33.73 4.52 -27.03
N SER A 602 -34.09 3.73 -26.02
CA SER A 602 -35.45 3.62 -25.47
C SER A 602 -36.06 4.92 -24.92
N ALA A 603 -35.23 5.93 -24.66
CA ALA A 603 -35.67 7.24 -24.18
C ALA A 603 -36.00 8.23 -25.33
N ALA A 604 -35.53 7.98 -26.55
CA ALA A 604 -35.75 8.84 -27.72
C ALA A 604 -37.10 8.54 -28.38
N LYS A 605 -38.18 8.89 -27.68
CA LYS A 605 -39.57 8.66 -28.11
C LYS A 605 -40.23 9.90 -28.74
N GLY A 606 -41.45 9.77 -29.25
CA GLY A 606 -42.29 10.93 -29.57
C GLY A 606 -41.93 11.64 -30.89
N GLY A 607 -41.47 10.88 -31.89
CA GLY A 607 -41.05 11.43 -33.18
C GLY A 607 -39.61 11.92 -33.23
N VAL A 608 -38.85 11.74 -32.15
CA VAL A 608 -37.40 11.96 -32.14
C VAL A 608 -36.73 10.84 -32.94
N VAL A 609 -35.91 11.22 -33.93
CA VAL A 609 -35.15 10.28 -34.75
C VAL A 609 -33.70 10.25 -34.27
N THR A 610 -33.28 9.11 -33.74
CA THR A 610 -31.86 8.84 -33.45
C THR A 610 -31.18 8.30 -34.70
N THR A 611 -30.01 8.81 -35.07
CA THR A 611 -29.24 8.34 -36.22
C THR A 611 -28.03 7.54 -35.75
N ILE A 612 -27.84 6.31 -36.23
CA ILE A 612 -26.65 5.49 -36.03
C ILE A 612 -25.86 5.46 -37.34
N THR A 613 -24.59 5.84 -37.32
CA THR A 613 -23.81 6.09 -38.54
C THR A 613 -23.06 4.87 -39.08
N ASP A 614 -22.79 3.88 -38.25
CA ASP A 614 -21.84 2.80 -38.49
C ASP A 614 -22.32 1.46 -37.91
N PHE A 615 -23.62 1.21 -37.95
CA PHE A 615 -24.19 -0.06 -37.46
C PHE A 615 -23.72 -1.25 -38.31
N THR A 616 -23.02 -2.20 -37.68
CA THR A 616 -22.44 -3.38 -38.32
C THR A 616 -22.77 -4.68 -37.57
N ALA A 617 -22.28 -5.81 -38.08
CA ALA A 617 -22.52 -7.11 -37.49
C ALA A 617 -21.89 -7.23 -36.09
N GLY A 618 -22.68 -7.64 -35.10
CA GLY A 618 -22.27 -7.70 -33.69
C GLY A 618 -22.78 -6.54 -32.84
N ASP A 619 -23.24 -5.45 -33.46
CA ASP A 619 -23.84 -4.31 -32.77
C ASP A 619 -25.29 -4.59 -32.35
N ASN A 620 -25.72 -3.87 -31.31
CA ASN A 620 -27.01 -4.04 -30.66
C ASN A 620 -27.77 -2.72 -30.57
N ILE A 621 -29.08 -2.74 -30.83
CA ILE A 621 -29.98 -1.60 -30.59
C ILE A 621 -31.03 -1.99 -29.55
N ILE A 622 -31.09 -1.26 -28.44
CA ILE A 622 -32.10 -1.45 -27.38
C ILE A 622 -33.12 -0.32 -27.45
N THR A 623 -34.30 -0.60 -27.99
CA THR A 623 -35.43 0.36 -28.13
C THR A 623 -36.37 0.35 -26.93
N GLY A 624 -36.23 -0.58 -26.00
CA GLY A 624 -37.09 -0.70 -24.81
C GLY A 624 -38.46 -1.35 -25.06
N ALA A 625 -38.80 -1.69 -26.30
CA ALA A 625 -40.04 -2.37 -26.66
C ALA A 625 -39.79 -3.57 -27.60
N ALA A 626 -40.60 -4.62 -27.38
CA ALA A 626 -40.73 -5.89 -28.09
C ALA A 626 -39.90 -7.08 -27.57
N THR A 627 -40.62 -8.10 -27.09
CA THR A 627 -40.24 -9.51 -27.25
C THR A 627 -40.88 -9.98 -28.56
N GLY A 628 -40.14 -10.57 -29.51
CA GLY A 628 -40.71 -10.97 -30.80
C GLY A 628 -39.69 -11.02 -31.95
N ALA A 629 -40.16 -11.14 -33.19
CA ALA A 629 -39.34 -11.02 -34.39
C ALA A 629 -39.36 -9.58 -34.92
N VAL A 630 -38.30 -9.16 -35.61
CA VAL A 630 -38.27 -7.88 -36.33
C VAL A 630 -38.98 -8.05 -37.67
N THR A 631 -39.97 -7.22 -37.98
CA THR A 631 -40.76 -7.36 -39.21
C THR A 631 -40.29 -6.37 -40.28
N LYS A 632 -39.98 -6.86 -41.48
CA LYS A 632 -39.68 -6.01 -42.63
C LYS A 632 -40.98 -5.46 -43.22
N ILE A 633 -41.10 -4.13 -43.28
CA ILE A 633 -42.18 -3.44 -43.97
C ILE A 633 -41.78 -3.25 -45.43
N THR A 634 -42.64 -3.70 -46.34
CA THR A 634 -42.43 -3.53 -47.77
C THR A 634 -43.00 -2.17 -48.19
N LEU A 635 -42.17 -1.33 -48.79
CA LEU A 635 -42.61 -0.06 -49.37
C LEU A 635 -42.93 -0.26 -50.85
N ASP A 636 -44.13 0.12 -51.27
CA ASP A 636 -44.54 0.07 -52.68
C ASP A 636 -44.44 1.46 -53.35
N SER A 637 -44.87 1.56 -54.60
CA SER A 637 -44.83 2.81 -55.36
C SER A 637 -45.77 3.91 -54.84
N SER A 638 -46.63 3.63 -53.87
CA SER A 638 -47.48 4.63 -53.21
C SER A 638 -46.75 5.40 -52.11
N VAL A 639 -45.62 4.88 -51.62
CA VAL A 639 -44.76 5.54 -50.62
C VAL A 639 -43.79 6.48 -51.33
N THR A 640 -44.03 7.78 -51.20
CA THR A 640 -43.31 8.87 -51.88
C THR A 640 -42.45 9.72 -50.94
N ASN A 641 -42.62 9.56 -49.63
CA ASN A 641 -41.88 10.29 -48.61
C ASN A 641 -41.66 9.43 -47.34
N LEU A 642 -40.73 9.87 -46.48
CA LEU A 642 -40.40 9.15 -45.23
C LEU A 642 -41.59 9.06 -44.27
N ASN A 643 -42.48 10.07 -44.23
CA ASN A 643 -43.63 10.05 -43.34
C ASN A 643 -44.61 8.94 -43.71
N GLU A 644 -44.83 8.70 -45.00
CA GLU A 644 -45.65 7.58 -45.49
C GLU A 644 -45.03 6.23 -45.13
N ALA A 645 -43.70 6.10 -45.21
CA ALA A 645 -43.00 4.89 -44.78
C ALA A 645 -43.14 4.65 -43.26
N LEU A 646 -42.98 5.70 -42.45
CA LEU A 646 -43.16 5.63 -40.99
C LEU A 646 -44.61 5.32 -40.59
N LEU A 647 -45.60 5.83 -41.34
CA LEU A 647 -47.02 5.54 -41.11
C LEU A 647 -47.32 4.04 -41.29
N LEU A 648 -46.72 3.40 -42.29
CA LEU A 648 -46.84 1.96 -42.49
C LEU A 648 -46.11 1.17 -41.40
N ALA A 649 -44.95 1.64 -40.96
CA ALA A 649 -44.14 0.96 -39.95
C ALA A 649 -44.65 1.09 -38.51
N THR A 650 -45.67 1.92 -38.27
CA THR A 650 -46.32 2.10 -36.96
C THR A 650 -47.65 1.36 -36.84
N ALA A 651 -48.16 0.80 -37.96
CA ALA A 651 -49.47 0.15 -38.00
C ALA A 651 -49.58 -1.11 -37.13
N ASP A 652 -48.47 -1.81 -36.91
CA ASP A 652 -48.41 -3.01 -36.06
C ASP A 652 -47.46 -2.77 -34.89
N ALA A 653 -47.88 -3.14 -33.68
CA ALA A 653 -47.05 -3.05 -32.49
C ALA A 653 -45.84 -3.99 -32.60
N GLY A 654 -44.67 -3.51 -32.17
CA GLY A 654 -43.42 -4.28 -32.20
C GLY A 654 -42.28 -3.59 -32.92
N ALA A 655 -41.20 -4.33 -33.19
CA ALA A 655 -40.05 -3.80 -33.92
C ALA A 655 -40.21 -4.04 -35.42
N ASN A 656 -40.40 -2.96 -36.16
CA ASN A 656 -40.56 -2.94 -37.60
C ASN A 656 -39.35 -2.29 -38.26
N TRP A 657 -39.02 -2.67 -39.49
CA TRP A 657 -37.94 -2.03 -40.23
C TRP A 657 -38.22 -1.90 -41.72
N PHE A 658 -37.63 -0.88 -42.34
CA PHE A 658 -37.72 -0.64 -43.78
C PHE A 658 -36.48 0.07 -44.29
N GLN A 659 -36.34 0.16 -45.61
CA GLN A 659 -35.30 0.93 -46.27
C GLN A 659 -35.96 2.04 -47.11
N TYR A 660 -35.53 3.28 -46.94
CA TYR A 660 -36.04 4.43 -47.68
C TYR A 660 -34.89 5.35 -48.06
N GLY A 661 -34.79 5.70 -49.34
CA GLY A 661 -33.65 6.44 -49.87
C GLY A 661 -32.34 5.63 -49.74
N SER A 662 -31.32 6.22 -49.12
CA SER A 662 -30.02 5.58 -48.90
C SER A 662 -29.89 4.88 -47.53
N ASP A 663 -30.94 4.87 -46.72
CA ASP A 663 -30.87 4.56 -45.30
C ASP A 663 -31.87 3.48 -44.88
N THR A 664 -31.58 2.85 -43.74
CA THR A 664 -32.41 1.83 -43.10
C THR A 664 -33.07 2.43 -41.86
N TYR A 665 -34.30 2.05 -41.57
CA TYR A 665 -35.05 2.57 -40.43
C TYR A 665 -35.58 1.42 -39.59
N VAL A 666 -35.46 1.56 -38.27
CA VAL A 666 -36.07 0.68 -37.27
C VAL A 666 -37.09 1.51 -36.49
N VAL A 667 -38.30 0.98 -36.34
CA VAL A 667 -39.40 1.59 -35.61
C VAL A 667 -39.85 0.60 -34.55
N ALA A 668 -39.72 0.98 -33.28
CA ALA A 668 -40.40 0.26 -32.21
C ALA A 668 -41.76 0.94 -32.00
N ALA A 669 -42.80 0.31 -32.51
CA ALA A 669 -44.14 0.86 -32.60
C ALA A 669 -45.05 0.38 -31.45
N ASP A 670 -45.93 1.25 -30.98
CA ASP A 670 -46.99 0.94 -30.00
C ASP A 670 -48.24 0.30 -30.63
N GLY A 671 -48.30 0.23 -31.97
CA GLY A 671 -49.41 -0.32 -32.75
C GLY A 671 -50.50 0.69 -33.10
N THR A 672 -50.28 1.96 -32.80
CA THR A 672 -51.09 3.08 -33.27
C THR A 672 -50.50 3.63 -34.56
N VAL A 673 -51.33 3.77 -35.59
CA VAL A 673 -50.89 4.32 -36.87
C VAL A 673 -50.41 5.77 -36.70
N GLY A 674 -49.16 6.01 -37.10
CA GLY A 674 -48.48 7.30 -37.01
C GLY A 674 -47.54 7.36 -35.80
N VAL A 675 -46.44 8.11 -35.93
CA VAL A 675 -45.42 8.19 -34.88
C VAL A 675 -45.95 8.95 -33.66
N GLY A 676 -46.28 8.20 -32.61
CA GLY A 676 -46.83 8.65 -31.34
C GLY A 676 -45.79 8.86 -30.24
N ALA A 677 -46.28 9.18 -29.04
CA ALA A 677 -45.47 9.51 -27.87
C ALA A 677 -44.64 8.33 -27.33
N ASP A 678 -45.01 7.10 -27.66
CA ASP A 678 -44.36 5.88 -27.19
C ASP A 678 -43.47 5.20 -28.24
N ASP A 679 -43.52 5.67 -29.48
CA ASP A 679 -42.75 5.11 -30.58
C ASP A 679 -41.29 5.60 -30.55
N VAL A 680 -40.38 4.68 -30.86
CA VAL A 680 -38.95 4.96 -31.04
C VAL A 680 -38.59 4.79 -32.52
N VAL A 681 -37.98 5.80 -33.12
CA VAL A 681 -37.53 5.76 -34.52
C VAL A 681 -36.00 5.88 -34.57
N VAL A 682 -35.36 4.88 -35.18
CA VAL A 682 -33.91 4.85 -35.39
C VAL A 682 -33.64 4.86 -36.89
N LYS A 683 -32.86 5.83 -37.32
CA LYS A 683 -32.23 5.85 -38.65
C LYS A 683 -30.87 5.16 -38.54
N ILE A 684 -30.58 4.26 -39.45
CA ILE A 684 -29.27 3.65 -39.66
C ILE A 684 -28.77 4.13 -41.02
N SER A 685 -27.60 4.78 -41.03
CA SER A 685 -26.97 5.23 -42.27
C SER A 685 -26.62 4.04 -43.16
N GLY A 686 -27.06 4.08 -44.41
CA GLY A 686 -26.81 2.99 -45.37
C GLY A 686 -27.92 1.93 -45.42
N LEU A 687 -27.82 1.07 -46.43
CA LEU A 687 -28.76 -0.03 -46.68
C LEU A 687 -28.30 -1.31 -45.95
N VAL A 688 -28.68 -1.40 -44.67
CA VAL A 688 -28.41 -2.56 -43.81
C VAL A 688 -29.60 -3.51 -43.90
N ASP A 689 -29.35 -4.80 -44.15
CA ASP A 689 -30.38 -5.83 -44.15
C ASP A 689 -30.55 -6.40 -42.73
N LEU A 690 -31.74 -6.21 -42.15
CA LEU A 690 -32.07 -6.71 -40.81
C LEU A 690 -32.91 -8.00 -40.86
N GLY A 691 -33.03 -8.66 -42.03
CA GLY A 691 -33.86 -9.86 -42.19
C GLY A 691 -33.39 -11.08 -41.39
N THR A 692 -32.12 -11.11 -41.00
CA THR A 692 -31.53 -12.14 -40.12
C THR A 692 -31.34 -11.66 -38.68
N ALA A 693 -31.77 -10.45 -38.37
CA ALA A 693 -31.63 -9.89 -37.03
C ALA A 693 -32.53 -10.64 -36.03
N ALA A 694 -32.03 -10.85 -34.81
CA ALA A 694 -32.77 -11.47 -33.73
C ALA A 694 -33.06 -10.44 -32.64
N ILE A 695 -34.27 -10.46 -32.07
CA ILE A 695 -34.56 -9.71 -30.84
C ILE A 695 -34.34 -10.66 -29.66
N THR A 696 -33.50 -10.25 -28.71
CA THR A 696 -33.39 -10.91 -27.41
C THR A 696 -33.84 -9.95 -26.31
N ALA A 697 -33.86 -10.40 -25.05
CA ALA A 697 -34.05 -9.50 -23.91
C ALA A 697 -32.98 -8.39 -23.83
N ALA A 698 -31.85 -8.56 -24.53
CA ALA A 698 -30.76 -7.59 -24.63
C ALA A 698 -30.87 -6.65 -25.86
N GLY A 699 -31.97 -6.68 -26.63
CA GLY A 699 -32.22 -5.77 -27.75
C GLY A 699 -32.34 -6.43 -29.12
N LEU A 700 -32.36 -5.61 -30.17
CA LEU A 700 -32.21 -5.97 -31.56
C LEU A 700 -30.73 -6.24 -31.87
N HIS A 701 -30.40 -7.47 -32.28
CA HIS A 701 -29.04 -7.91 -32.60
C HIS A 701 -28.94 -8.28 -34.07
N LEU A 702 -27.91 -7.78 -34.76
CA LEU A 702 -27.57 -8.28 -36.09
C LEU A 702 -26.74 -9.56 -35.95
N ALA A 703 -27.22 -10.67 -36.52
CA ALA A 703 -26.46 -11.92 -36.51
C ALA A 703 -25.13 -11.76 -37.27
N ALA A 704 -24.08 -12.42 -36.78
CA ALA A 704 -22.73 -12.41 -37.35
C ALA A 704 -22.66 -13.10 -38.72
#